data_AF-A0A963ZKM7-F1
#
_entry.id   AF-A0A963ZKM7-F1
#
_cell.length_a   1.000
_cell.length_b   1.000
_cell.length_c   1.000
_cell.angle_alpha   90.00
_cell.angle_beta   90.00
_cell.angle_gamma   90.00
#
_symmetry.space_group_name_H-M   'P 1'
#
loop_
_entity.id
_entity.type
_entity.pdbx_description
1 polymer ?
#
loop_
_entity_poly.entity_id
_entity_poly.type
_entity_poly.pdbx_seq_one_letter_code
_entity_poly.pdbx_strand_id
1 'polypeptide(L)'
;MIHRNLLTLIFSSLVLTGVLLAVVTSETEAPADEATYVGWQACVECHADYRNDIYPGVEEFSKTMHANIHNRPTPENVIIDSWFANDTTLEFYEFRVRQSPGDTFYIDLSKQGTLDQYFIRMRTTGDRGDSTDWFKVAYNYGGNGWLQRFLLEVDGNYYPAPFQYVLKSYKDTTNISYVVYYLDLARWYSYDSENDAIKFHERGTEKFLKESWDKRCAACHVNGFDVEGIKLNDSTTRWVAEWAGSKGSDSAIKDINIAIGCESCHGPGSNHVAEPENADFHEVISPKLWDINDAGSRYWTDRKLDVCNQCHNRHASTAKLHTYQYDDANNQPYKPRLPLRDFVADTVKDASYWGDGKTSFAHHQTGQDYWRSGHYSGQVFKNGCFDCHTAHNNTEYPYQLDRNWYSLKRGEGCVAFGCHSDMTATKDSAGGVYNLHSQHLNKHSQCVNCHYTKTATITFTGSYEFSDHSDKVIRPTATKDFKNGSPIGMLNTCAASCHRNGYGERNRPDAFDRNASIRYSIGEDEIPMKAPDYMIVDRFFDKWSDSTDLWLADSLWEGFKRLYPAYVLSVREGNVRSSTSAITSLTPNPATEEVTIRYDLQQAENILLEVYDNRGRIVRVIAEGRHEAGSYRDEWELINEANYLVESGIYFVRVTGESFTSTKSVIVRR
;
A
#
# COMPACT_ATOMS: atom_id res chain seq x y z
N MET A 1 80.30 -28.60 -14.27
CA MET A 1 81.00 -29.51 -13.33
C MET A 1 80.00 -29.80 -12.21
N ILE A 2 79.15 -30.80 -12.36
CA ILE A 2 79.32 -32.22 -11.99
C ILE A 2 79.44 -32.45 -10.46
N HIS A 3 78.53 -33.31 -9.97
CA HIS A 3 78.45 -34.07 -8.70
C HIS A 3 77.69 -33.41 -7.53
N ARG A 4 76.57 -33.97 -7.04
CA ARG A 4 76.17 -35.33 -6.55
C ARG A 4 76.09 -35.33 -5.02
N ASN A 5 74.84 -35.34 -4.54
CA ASN A 5 74.26 -36.01 -3.37
C ASN A 5 75.15 -36.85 -2.45
N LEU A 6 74.93 -36.68 -1.14
CA LEU A 6 74.70 -37.72 -0.11
C LEU A 6 74.26 -36.98 1.19
N LEU A 7 72.99 -36.97 1.67
CA LEU A 7 72.22 -38.04 2.33
C LEU A 7 73.10 -38.83 3.33
N THR A 8 72.86 -38.95 4.64
CA THR A 8 71.64 -38.91 5.47
C THR A 8 72.08 -38.96 6.96
N LEU A 9 71.29 -38.43 7.91
CA LEU A 9 70.74 -39.14 9.11
C LEU A 9 70.50 -38.26 10.35
N ILE A 10 69.19 -38.03 10.60
CA ILE A 10 68.42 -38.29 11.84
C ILE A 10 68.60 -37.35 13.07
N PHE A 11 67.62 -36.42 13.16
CA PHE A 11 66.57 -36.24 14.19
C PHE A 11 66.89 -35.99 15.68
N SER A 12 66.13 -35.01 16.19
CA SER A 12 65.67 -34.74 17.57
C SER A 12 66.60 -33.79 18.36
N SER A 13 66.23 -32.64 18.91
CA SER A 13 64.94 -31.95 19.18
C SER A 13 65.28 -30.51 19.59
N LEU A 14 64.45 -29.52 19.29
CA LEU A 14 64.02 -28.52 20.29
C LEU A 14 62.89 -27.64 19.72
N VAL A 15 61.78 -27.65 20.44
CA VAL A 15 60.55 -26.90 20.17
C VAL A 15 60.76 -25.44 20.57
N LEU A 16 60.48 -24.50 19.66
CA LEU A 16 60.06 -23.16 20.02
C LEU A 16 58.98 -22.68 19.03
N THR A 17 57.87 -22.26 19.60
CA THR A 17 56.64 -21.79 18.98
C THR A 17 56.84 -20.50 18.20
N GLY A 18 56.54 -20.54 16.90
CA GLY A 18 56.36 -19.37 16.03
C GLY A 18 55.02 -19.50 15.31
N VAL A 19 54.09 -18.60 15.62
CA VAL A 19 52.82 -18.46 14.90
C VAL A 19 53.11 -17.81 13.55
N LEU A 20 53.06 -18.61 12.49
CA LEU A 20 53.05 -18.15 11.11
C LEU A 20 51.61 -17.78 10.74
N LEU A 21 51.38 -16.49 10.48
CA LEU A 21 50.21 -16.03 9.72
C LEU A 21 50.30 -16.65 8.33
N ALA A 22 49.48 -17.66 8.07
CA ALA A 22 49.18 -18.10 6.72
C ALA A 22 48.35 -17.00 6.05
N VAL A 23 48.93 -16.37 5.03
CA VAL A 23 48.17 -15.62 4.03
C VAL A 23 47.34 -16.66 3.29
N VAL A 24 46.09 -16.85 3.73
CA VAL A 24 45.07 -17.52 2.93
C VAL A 24 44.75 -16.52 1.82
N THR A 25 45.28 -16.75 0.63
CA THR A 25 44.70 -16.19 -0.57
C THR A 25 43.28 -16.70 -0.62
N SER A 26 42.30 -15.84 -0.40
CA SER A 26 40.90 -16.14 -0.65
C SER A 26 40.80 -16.62 -2.08
N GLU A 27 40.60 -17.92 -2.28
CA GLU A 27 39.98 -18.41 -3.49
C GLU A 27 38.75 -17.54 -3.68
N THR A 28 38.66 -16.90 -4.84
CA THR A 28 37.44 -16.24 -5.26
C THR A 28 36.36 -17.31 -5.25
N GLU A 29 35.56 -17.34 -4.19
CA GLU A 29 34.29 -18.05 -4.18
C GLU A 29 33.59 -17.65 -5.48
N ALA A 30 33.17 -18.66 -6.26
CA ALA A 30 32.18 -18.43 -7.28
C ALA A 30 31.04 -17.62 -6.63
N PRO A 31 30.47 -16.61 -7.31
CA PRO A 31 29.34 -15.88 -6.74
C PRO A 31 28.31 -16.91 -6.31
N ALA A 32 27.90 -16.87 -5.03
CA ALA A 32 26.81 -17.70 -4.54
C ALA A 32 25.66 -17.59 -5.56
N ASP A 33 25.16 -18.74 -6.04
CA ASP A 33 24.06 -18.75 -6.99
C ASP A 33 22.95 -17.82 -6.45
N GLU A 34 22.54 -16.84 -7.25
CA GLU A 34 21.57 -15.83 -6.80
C GLU A 34 20.28 -16.53 -6.37
N ALA A 35 19.83 -16.30 -5.13
CA ALA A 35 18.64 -16.94 -4.58
C ALA A 35 17.42 -16.75 -5.51
N THR A 36 16.83 -17.87 -5.92
CA THR A 36 15.65 -17.96 -6.80
C THR A 36 14.35 -18.20 -6.02
N TYR A 37 13.24 -18.08 -6.74
CA TYR A 37 11.88 -18.23 -6.22
C TYR A 37 11.36 -19.66 -6.41
N VAL A 38 10.87 -20.27 -5.35
CA VAL A 38 10.38 -21.67 -5.34
C VAL A 38 8.86 -21.78 -5.42
N GLY A 39 8.13 -20.68 -5.23
CA GLY A 39 6.67 -20.65 -5.22
C GLY A 39 6.06 -21.07 -3.88
N TRP A 40 4.81 -20.67 -3.65
CA TRP A 40 4.15 -20.81 -2.33
C TRP A 40 3.91 -22.27 -1.92
N GLN A 41 3.79 -23.21 -2.87
CA GLN A 41 3.53 -24.62 -2.58
C GLN A 41 4.68 -25.25 -1.78
N ALA A 42 5.92 -25.01 -2.20
CA ALA A 42 7.11 -25.48 -1.49
C ALA A 42 7.15 -24.95 -0.05
N CYS A 43 6.68 -23.72 0.18
CA CYS A 43 6.56 -23.18 1.53
C CYS A 43 5.49 -23.90 2.35
N VAL A 44 4.30 -24.13 1.79
CA VAL A 44 3.18 -24.79 2.49
C VAL A 44 3.51 -26.22 2.87
N GLU A 45 4.22 -26.97 2.02
CA GLU A 45 4.64 -28.36 2.31
C GLU A 45 5.38 -28.50 3.65
N CYS A 46 6.23 -27.53 4.01
CA CYS A 46 6.91 -27.53 5.30
C CYS A 46 6.16 -26.75 6.39
N HIS A 47 5.51 -25.63 6.05
CA HIS A 47 4.98 -24.69 7.03
C HIS A 47 3.51 -24.91 7.42
N ALA A 48 2.75 -25.77 6.72
CA ALA A 48 1.36 -26.06 7.08
C ALA A 48 1.24 -26.64 8.51
N ASP A 49 2.16 -27.53 8.88
CA ASP A 49 2.15 -28.22 10.18
C ASP A 49 3.18 -27.68 11.18
N TYR A 50 4.35 -27.20 10.69
CA TYR A 50 5.56 -27.04 11.51
C TYR A 50 5.51 -25.92 12.56
N ARG A 51 4.58 -24.96 12.47
CA ARG A 51 4.50 -23.81 13.41
C ARG A 51 3.09 -23.22 13.51
N ASN A 52 2.03 -24.02 13.35
CA ASN A 52 0.65 -23.48 13.35
C ASN A 52 0.28 -22.77 14.68
N ASP A 53 1.00 -23.07 15.75
CA ASP A 53 0.96 -22.41 17.06
C ASP A 53 1.62 -21.01 17.09
N ILE A 54 2.59 -20.75 16.21
CA ILE A 54 3.39 -19.50 16.16
C ILE A 54 3.03 -18.64 14.92
N TYR A 55 2.68 -19.25 13.81
CA TYR A 55 2.29 -18.63 12.53
C TYR A 55 1.04 -19.32 11.96
N PRO A 56 -0.14 -19.06 12.54
CA PRO A 56 -1.37 -19.71 12.09
C PRO A 56 -1.75 -19.30 10.67
N GLY A 57 -2.32 -20.26 9.92
CA GLY A 57 -2.99 -20.00 8.66
C GLY A 57 -2.12 -19.99 7.40
N VAL A 58 -0.92 -20.56 7.41
CA VAL A 58 -0.07 -20.65 6.20
C VAL A 58 -0.78 -21.35 5.05
N GLU A 59 -1.50 -22.46 5.32
CA GLU A 59 -2.35 -23.12 4.31
C GLU A 59 -3.52 -22.22 3.86
N GLU A 60 -4.10 -21.47 4.81
CA GLU A 60 -5.23 -20.56 4.55
C GLU A 60 -4.85 -19.36 3.68
N PHE A 61 -3.56 -19.05 3.52
CA PHE A 61 -3.09 -17.97 2.65
C PHE A 61 -3.53 -18.20 1.21
N SER A 62 -3.54 -19.47 0.78
CA SER A 62 -4.03 -19.91 -0.53
C SER A 62 -5.49 -19.56 -0.81
N LYS A 63 -6.26 -19.16 0.21
CA LYS A 63 -7.67 -18.74 0.10
C LYS A 63 -7.85 -17.21 0.16
N THR A 64 -6.77 -16.46 0.33
CA THR A 64 -6.81 -14.99 0.41
C THR A 64 -6.83 -14.35 -0.98
N MET A 65 -7.12 -13.05 -1.03
CA MET A 65 -7.04 -12.27 -2.27
C MET A 65 -5.62 -12.18 -2.81
N HIS A 66 -4.60 -12.10 -1.97
CA HIS A 66 -3.21 -12.04 -2.43
C HIS A 66 -2.87 -13.24 -3.32
N ALA A 67 -3.22 -14.46 -2.88
CA ALA A 67 -2.92 -15.69 -3.62
C ALA A 67 -3.83 -15.93 -4.84
N ASN A 68 -4.97 -15.24 -4.95
CA ASN A 68 -5.98 -15.51 -5.98
C ASN A 68 -6.36 -14.29 -6.83
N ILE A 69 -5.64 -13.17 -6.68
CA ILE A 69 -5.95 -11.95 -7.43
C ILE A 69 -5.80 -12.17 -8.94
N HIS A 70 -4.90 -13.07 -9.35
CA HIS A 70 -4.80 -13.55 -10.72
C HIS A 70 -4.83 -15.07 -10.77
N ASN A 71 -5.57 -15.60 -11.75
CA ASN A 71 -5.69 -17.03 -11.98
C ASN A 71 -5.87 -17.30 -13.47
N ARG A 72 -5.50 -18.49 -13.95
CA ARG A 72 -5.93 -18.91 -15.29
C ARG A 72 -7.45 -18.97 -15.35
N PRO A 73 -8.08 -18.48 -16.42
CA PRO A 73 -9.53 -18.52 -16.54
C PRO A 73 -10.00 -19.98 -16.71
N THR A 74 -10.97 -20.40 -15.90
CA THR A 74 -11.66 -21.68 -16.00
C THR A 74 -13.16 -21.48 -15.81
N PRO A 75 -14.02 -22.45 -16.20
CA PRO A 75 -15.46 -22.34 -16.00
C PRO A 75 -15.88 -22.10 -14.54
N GLU A 76 -15.07 -22.55 -13.59
CA GLU A 76 -15.32 -22.42 -12.16
C GLU A 76 -14.99 -21.02 -11.63
N ASN A 77 -13.98 -20.33 -12.19
CA ASN A 77 -13.52 -19.04 -11.66
C ASN A 77 -13.93 -17.84 -12.52
N VAL A 78 -14.37 -18.05 -13.76
CA VAL A 78 -14.98 -17.02 -14.60
C VAL A 78 -16.47 -16.91 -14.25
N ILE A 79 -16.84 -15.90 -13.45
CA ILE A 79 -18.22 -15.75 -12.96
C ILE A 79 -19.25 -15.64 -14.10
N ILE A 80 -18.84 -15.07 -15.23
CA ILE A 80 -19.67 -14.90 -16.43
C ILE A 80 -19.37 -15.95 -17.51
N ASP A 81 -18.91 -17.14 -17.13
CA ASP A 81 -18.53 -18.21 -18.07
C ASP A 81 -19.60 -18.47 -19.13
N SER A 82 -20.85 -18.54 -18.69
CA SER A 82 -22.02 -18.75 -19.56
C SER A 82 -22.14 -17.71 -20.68
N TRP A 83 -21.62 -16.49 -20.51
CA TRP A 83 -21.70 -15.46 -21.55
C TRP A 83 -20.67 -15.69 -22.64
N PHE A 84 -19.47 -16.13 -22.28
CA PHE A 84 -18.48 -16.56 -23.27
C PHE A 84 -18.96 -17.81 -24.00
N ALA A 85 -19.61 -18.74 -23.29
CA ALA A 85 -20.17 -19.95 -23.90
C ALA A 85 -21.33 -19.67 -24.87
N ASN A 86 -22.05 -18.56 -24.68
CA ASN A 86 -23.19 -18.16 -25.50
C ASN A 86 -22.86 -17.10 -26.57
N ASP A 87 -21.57 -16.80 -26.79
CA ASP A 87 -21.11 -15.75 -27.69
C ASP A 87 -21.80 -14.39 -27.45
N THR A 88 -21.98 -14.04 -26.17
CA THR A 88 -22.72 -12.84 -25.76
C THR A 88 -22.01 -11.57 -26.19
N THR A 89 -22.78 -10.62 -26.74
CA THR A 89 -22.36 -9.24 -26.96
C THR A 89 -22.86 -8.35 -25.83
N LEU A 90 -21.95 -7.67 -25.14
CA LEU A 90 -22.27 -6.64 -24.17
C LEU A 90 -22.36 -5.29 -24.87
N GLU A 91 -23.43 -4.57 -24.61
CA GLU A 91 -23.69 -3.27 -25.20
C GLU A 91 -23.70 -2.18 -24.13
N PHE A 92 -22.98 -1.09 -24.40
CA PHE A 92 -22.77 -0.01 -23.44
C PHE A 92 -23.39 1.29 -23.96
N TYR A 93 -24.53 1.66 -23.36
CA TYR A 93 -25.39 2.74 -23.84
C TYR A 93 -25.28 4.09 -23.09
N GLU A 94 -24.63 4.23 -21.91
CA GLU A 94 -24.84 5.45 -21.06
C GLU A 94 -23.62 6.13 -20.38
N PHE A 95 -23.73 7.48 -20.37
CA PHE A 95 -23.19 8.55 -19.50
C PHE A 95 -21.70 8.96 -19.45
N ARG A 96 -20.72 8.19 -19.92
CA ARG A 96 -19.29 8.58 -19.74
C ARG A 96 -18.38 8.54 -20.96
N VAL A 97 -18.89 8.15 -22.11
CA VAL A 97 -18.26 8.49 -23.40
C VAL A 97 -18.81 9.87 -23.76
N ARG A 98 -18.04 10.95 -23.55
CA ARG A 98 -18.48 12.26 -24.01
C ARG A 98 -18.41 12.30 -25.55
N GLN A 99 -19.59 12.40 -26.15
CA GLN A 99 -19.93 13.14 -27.39
C GLN A 99 -19.40 12.63 -28.73
N SER A 100 -20.08 11.63 -29.29
CA SER A 100 -20.63 11.71 -30.66
C SER A 100 -22.05 11.12 -30.61
N PRO A 101 -23.10 11.78 -31.12
CA PRO A 101 -24.44 11.19 -31.22
C PRO A 101 -24.44 10.13 -32.33
N GLY A 102 -24.06 8.88 -32.03
CA GLY A 102 -24.16 7.78 -33.00
C GLY A 102 -23.34 6.52 -32.71
N ASP A 103 -22.24 6.64 -31.97
CA ASP A 103 -21.33 5.51 -31.76
C ASP A 103 -21.70 4.72 -30.49
N THR A 104 -22.07 3.45 -30.64
CA THR A 104 -22.27 2.51 -29.53
C THR A 104 -21.03 1.64 -29.37
N PHE A 105 -20.59 1.42 -28.13
CA PHE A 105 -19.47 0.55 -27.82
C PHE A 105 -19.95 -0.86 -27.45
N TYR A 106 -19.33 -1.87 -28.04
CA TYR A 106 -19.65 -3.27 -27.81
C TYR A 106 -18.42 -4.04 -27.34
N ILE A 107 -18.68 -5.04 -26.49
CA ILE A 107 -17.70 -6.05 -26.11
C ILE A 107 -18.29 -7.41 -26.44
N ASP A 108 -17.71 -8.07 -27.43
CA ASP A 108 -18.05 -9.46 -27.75
C ASP A 108 -17.23 -10.40 -26.87
N LEU A 109 -17.90 -11.40 -26.31
CA LEU A 109 -17.32 -12.46 -25.51
C LEU A 109 -17.52 -13.77 -26.26
N SER A 110 -16.49 -14.61 -26.38
CA SER A 110 -16.62 -15.90 -27.06
C SER A 110 -15.65 -16.94 -26.52
N LYS A 111 -16.07 -18.20 -26.56
CA LYS A 111 -15.21 -19.36 -26.32
C LYS A 111 -14.48 -19.89 -27.58
N GLN A 112 -14.84 -19.35 -28.75
CA GLN A 112 -14.32 -19.74 -30.08
C GLN A 112 -14.30 -21.27 -30.31
N GLY A 113 -15.30 -21.98 -29.79
CA GLY A 113 -15.46 -23.42 -29.98
C GLY A 113 -14.62 -24.33 -29.05
N THR A 114 -13.95 -23.78 -28.04
CA THR A 114 -13.25 -24.57 -27.00
C THR A 114 -13.86 -24.31 -25.63
N LEU A 115 -13.90 -25.29 -24.72
CA LEU A 115 -14.54 -25.08 -23.41
C LEU A 115 -13.73 -24.17 -22.47
N ASP A 116 -12.42 -24.09 -22.65
CA ASP A 116 -11.50 -23.50 -21.66
C ASP A 116 -10.67 -22.32 -22.23
N GLN A 117 -11.05 -21.77 -23.38
CA GLN A 117 -10.44 -20.53 -23.89
C GLN A 117 -11.48 -19.44 -23.97
N TYR A 118 -11.06 -18.24 -23.59
CA TYR A 118 -11.93 -17.09 -23.47
C TYR A 118 -11.36 -15.99 -24.33
N PHE A 119 -12.19 -15.37 -25.16
CA PHE A 119 -11.79 -14.33 -26.09
C PHE A 119 -12.69 -13.11 -25.95
N ILE A 120 -12.08 -11.94 -26.07
CA ILE A 120 -12.76 -10.65 -26.00
C ILE A 120 -12.43 -9.85 -27.25
N ARG A 121 -13.45 -9.23 -27.86
CA ARG A 121 -13.30 -8.27 -28.95
C ARG A 121 -14.07 -7.00 -28.64
N MET A 122 -13.47 -5.85 -28.90
CA MET A 122 -14.10 -4.55 -28.77
C MET A 122 -14.49 -4.00 -30.14
N ARG A 123 -15.68 -3.41 -30.24
CA ARG A 123 -16.23 -2.82 -31.48
C ARG A 123 -16.95 -1.50 -31.21
N THR A 124 -17.07 -0.67 -32.24
CA THR A 124 -17.93 0.51 -32.29
C THR A 124 -18.96 0.43 -33.43
N THR A 125 -20.10 1.11 -33.33
CA THR A 125 -21.04 1.33 -34.46
C THR A 125 -20.94 2.75 -35.03
N GLY A 126 -21.52 2.96 -36.22
CA GLY A 126 -21.53 4.23 -36.96
C GLY A 126 -21.01 4.04 -38.40
N ASP A 127 -20.99 5.10 -39.22
CA ASP A 127 -20.42 5.08 -40.59
C ASP A 127 -18.91 4.74 -40.62
N ARG A 128 -18.30 4.61 -39.44
CA ARG A 128 -16.87 4.37 -39.21
C ARG A 128 -16.62 3.26 -38.20
N GLY A 129 -17.57 2.32 -38.04
CA GLY A 129 -17.48 1.22 -37.09
C GLY A 129 -16.12 0.51 -37.18
N ASP A 130 -15.39 0.55 -36.07
CA ASP A 130 -14.05 -0.01 -35.94
C ASP A 130 -14.12 -1.26 -35.04
N SER A 131 -13.18 -2.18 -35.24
CA SER A 131 -13.10 -3.41 -34.46
C SER A 131 -11.65 -3.75 -34.20
N THR A 132 -11.38 -4.10 -32.95
CA THR A 132 -10.16 -4.82 -32.61
C THR A 132 -10.19 -6.27 -33.12
N ASP A 133 -9.04 -6.94 -33.16
CA ASP A 133 -9.02 -8.41 -33.26
C ASP A 133 -9.60 -9.04 -31.98
N TRP A 134 -9.84 -10.35 -32.05
CA TRP A 134 -10.08 -11.13 -30.84
C TRP A 134 -8.80 -11.26 -30.01
N PHE A 135 -8.89 -10.84 -28.75
CA PHE A 135 -7.84 -11.01 -27.77
C PHE A 135 -8.14 -12.21 -26.89
N LYS A 136 -7.13 -13.07 -26.70
CA LYS A 136 -7.22 -14.15 -25.72
C LYS A 136 -7.16 -13.58 -24.31
N VAL A 137 -8.03 -14.04 -23.43
CA VAL A 137 -7.90 -13.81 -21.99
C VAL A 137 -6.80 -14.75 -21.47
N ALA A 138 -5.70 -14.16 -21.01
CA ALA A 138 -4.61 -14.91 -20.40
C ALA A 138 -4.91 -15.25 -18.95
N TYR A 139 -5.42 -14.26 -18.20
CA TYR A 139 -5.70 -14.39 -16.78
C TYR A 139 -7.00 -13.72 -16.41
N ASN A 140 -7.69 -14.33 -15.46
CA ASN A 140 -8.70 -13.70 -14.66
C ASN A 140 -8.04 -12.77 -13.63
N TYR A 141 -8.58 -11.56 -13.43
CA TYR A 141 -8.15 -10.58 -12.44
C TYR A 141 -9.30 -10.34 -11.45
N GLY A 142 -9.17 -10.88 -10.24
CA GLY A 142 -10.20 -10.92 -9.21
C GLY A 142 -11.14 -12.11 -9.37
N GLY A 143 -12.40 -11.99 -8.90
CA GLY A 143 -13.40 -13.07 -8.96
C GLY A 143 -13.82 -13.62 -7.59
N ASN A 144 -14.69 -14.63 -7.61
CA ASN A 144 -15.30 -15.38 -6.50
C ASN A 144 -15.25 -14.69 -5.11
N GLY A 145 -16.02 -13.62 -4.92
CA GLY A 145 -15.96 -12.79 -3.71
C GLY A 145 -15.79 -11.31 -4.03
N TRP A 146 -15.14 -11.03 -5.15
CA TRP A 146 -14.55 -9.73 -5.45
C TRP A 146 -14.97 -9.20 -6.82
N LEU A 147 -14.62 -7.95 -7.10
CA LEU A 147 -14.71 -7.42 -8.47
C LEU A 147 -13.86 -8.26 -9.41
N GLN A 148 -14.37 -8.51 -10.61
CA GLN A 148 -13.70 -9.30 -11.63
C GLN A 148 -13.46 -8.49 -12.91
N ARG A 149 -12.29 -8.69 -13.50
CA ARG A 149 -11.80 -8.16 -14.77
C ARG A 149 -10.92 -9.25 -15.42
N PHE A 150 -10.48 -9.01 -16.66
CA PHE A 150 -9.61 -9.92 -17.40
C PHE A 150 -8.31 -9.24 -17.82
N LEU A 151 -7.23 -10.01 -17.94
CA LEU A 151 -6.01 -9.61 -18.62
C LEU A 151 -6.00 -10.22 -20.02
N LEU A 152 -5.93 -9.35 -21.03
CA LEU A 152 -5.88 -9.68 -22.45
C LEU A 152 -4.44 -9.82 -22.90
N GLU A 153 -4.12 -10.89 -23.63
CA GLU A 153 -2.81 -11.11 -24.23
C GLU A 153 -2.72 -10.34 -25.56
N VAL A 154 -1.70 -9.49 -25.68
CA VAL A 154 -1.43 -8.70 -26.90
C VAL A 154 0.07 -8.67 -27.14
N ASP A 155 0.52 -9.31 -28.22
CA ASP A 155 1.92 -9.32 -28.67
C ASP A 155 2.96 -9.71 -27.59
N GLY A 156 2.58 -10.60 -26.67
CA GLY A 156 3.42 -11.06 -25.55
C GLY A 156 3.32 -10.20 -24.29
N ASN A 157 2.48 -9.17 -24.28
CA ASN A 157 2.15 -8.33 -23.13
C ASN A 157 0.73 -8.59 -22.63
N TYR A 158 0.43 -8.08 -21.45
CA TYR A 158 -0.89 -8.17 -20.83
C TYR A 158 -1.54 -6.79 -20.70
N TYR A 159 -2.83 -6.71 -20.98
CA TYR A 159 -3.61 -5.47 -20.88
C TYR A 159 -4.90 -5.70 -20.10
N PRO A 160 -5.24 -4.85 -19.12
CA PRO A 160 -6.52 -4.97 -18.44
C PRO A 160 -7.66 -4.72 -19.43
N ALA A 161 -8.61 -5.66 -19.50
CA ALA A 161 -9.81 -5.51 -20.30
C ALA A 161 -10.54 -4.20 -19.94
N PRO A 162 -11.19 -3.54 -20.92
CA PRO A 162 -11.78 -2.22 -20.68
C PRO A 162 -12.85 -2.28 -19.59
N PHE A 163 -13.51 -3.41 -19.36
CA PHE A 163 -14.60 -3.51 -18.39
C PHE A 163 -14.22 -4.20 -17.08
N GLN A 164 -14.98 -3.93 -16.02
CA GLN A 164 -14.92 -4.60 -14.73
C GLN A 164 -16.34 -4.76 -14.17
N TYR A 165 -16.62 -5.86 -13.49
CA TYR A 165 -17.97 -6.17 -13.00
C TYR A 165 -17.96 -6.82 -11.61
N VAL A 166 -19.10 -6.78 -10.93
CA VAL A 166 -19.38 -7.52 -9.68
C VAL A 166 -20.75 -8.17 -9.76
N LEU A 167 -20.95 -9.30 -9.06
CA LEU A 167 -22.29 -9.81 -8.81
C LEU A 167 -22.97 -8.97 -7.72
N LYS A 168 -24.26 -8.63 -7.90
CA LYS A 168 -25.05 -7.98 -6.84
C LYS A 168 -25.20 -8.87 -5.59
N SER A 169 -25.01 -10.18 -5.69
CA SER A 169 -24.98 -11.07 -4.53
C SER A 169 -23.89 -10.68 -3.51
N TYR A 170 -22.79 -10.06 -3.94
CA TYR A 170 -21.77 -9.51 -3.04
C TYR A 170 -22.15 -8.16 -2.42
N LYS A 171 -23.29 -7.57 -2.81
CA LYS A 171 -23.93 -6.43 -2.12
C LYS A 171 -24.98 -6.87 -1.12
N ASP A 172 -24.98 -8.14 -0.71
CA ASP A 172 -25.97 -8.71 0.22
C ASP A 172 -27.40 -8.65 -0.36
N THR A 173 -27.52 -8.96 -1.65
CA THR A 173 -28.84 -9.06 -2.31
C THR A 173 -29.05 -10.47 -2.85
N THR A 174 -30.23 -11.03 -2.67
CA THR A 174 -30.62 -12.38 -3.13
C THR A 174 -30.71 -12.49 -4.67
N ASN A 175 -30.19 -11.52 -5.41
CA ASN A 175 -30.31 -11.38 -6.85
C ASN A 175 -28.94 -11.51 -7.52
N ILE A 176 -28.78 -12.54 -8.35
CA ILE A 176 -27.54 -12.89 -9.06
C ILE A 176 -27.25 -11.95 -10.25
N SER A 177 -27.99 -10.84 -10.39
CA SER A 177 -27.73 -9.88 -11.46
C SER A 177 -26.38 -9.19 -11.24
N TYR A 178 -25.59 -9.07 -12.30
CA TYR A 178 -24.30 -8.38 -12.31
C TYR A 178 -24.49 -6.87 -12.50
N VAL A 179 -23.46 -6.10 -12.17
CA VAL A 179 -23.34 -4.71 -12.58
C VAL A 179 -21.95 -4.53 -13.20
N VAL A 180 -21.89 -4.01 -14.42
CA VAL A 180 -20.62 -3.57 -15.02
C VAL A 180 -20.34 -2.16 -14.51
N TYR A 181 -19.23 -1.98 -13.80
CA TYR A 181 -18.95 -0.77 -13.01
C TYR A 181 -18.15 0.29 -13.75
N TYR A 182 -17.36 -0.11 -14.74
CA TYR A 182 -16.36 0.78 -15.31
C TYR A 182 -15.95 0.32 -16.70
N LEU A 183 -15.76 1.31 -17.57
CA LEU A 183 -15.09 1.15 -18.84
C LEU A 183 -13.81 2.02 -18.82
N ASP A 184 -12.64 1.40 -19.02
CA ASP A 184 -11.33 2.04 -19.01
C ASP A 184 -10.97 2.58 -20.39
N LEU A 185 -11.81 3.49 -20.85
CA LEU A 185 -11.92 3.88 -22.24
C LEU A 185 -10.64 4.51 -22.78
N ALA A 186 -9.98 5.33 -21.95
CA ALA A 186 -8.76 6.04 -22.32
C ALA A 186 -7.59 5.10 -22.65
N ARG A 187 -7.58 3.87 -22.10
CA ARG A 187 -6.51 2.89 -22.36
C ARG A 187 -6.60 2.23 -23.73
N TRP A 188 -7.80 2.15 -24.28
CA TRP A 188 -8.06 1.36 -25.48
C TRP A 188 -8.37 2.23 -26.70
N TYR A 189 -8.94 3.42 -26.50
CA TYR A 189 -9.27 4.32 -27.59
C TYR A 189 -9.18 5.79 -27.19
N SER A 190 -9.24 6.67 -28.19
CA SER A 190 -9.45 8.10 -28.00
C SER A 190 -10.59 8.60 -28.86
N TYR A 191 -11.17 9.72 -28.41
CA TYR A 191 -12.05 10.51 -29.24
C TYR A 191 -11.21 11.36 -30.21
N ASP A 192 -11.49 11.21 -31.49
CA ASP A 192 -10.98 12.04 -32.57
C ASP A 192 -11.98 13.18 -32.80
N SER A 193 -11.65 14.37 -32.33
CA SER A 193 -12.51 15.55 -32.45
C SER A 193 -12.63 16.11 -33.86
N GLU A 194 -11.67 15.82 -34.74
CA GLU A 194 -11.72 16.30 -36.12
C GLU A 194 -12.74 15.51 -36.93
N ASN A 195 -12.81 14.21 -36.67
CA ASN A 195 -13.75 13.34 -37.32
C ASN A 195 -15.07 13.22 -36.55
N ASP A 196 -15.11 13.50 -35.24
CA ASP A 196 -16.25 13.20 -34.36
C ASP A 196 -16.49 11.68 -34.24
N ALA A 197 -15.42 10.94 -33.93
CA ALA A 197 -15.47 9.47 -33.82
C ALA A 197 -14.54 8.89 -32.74
N ILE A 198 -14.88 7.69 -32.28
CA ILE A 198 -14.01 6.87 -31.43
C ILE A 198 -13.02 6.09 -32.30
N LYS A 199 -11.73 6.13 -31.96
CA LYS A 199 -10.68 5.37 -32.64
C LYS A 199 -9.83 4.57 -31.66
N PHE A 200 -9.70 3.26 -31.88
CA PHE A 200 -8.82 2.40 -31.09
C PHE A 200 -7.37 2.83 -31.26
N HIS A 201 -6.58 2.74 -30.18
CA HIS A 201 -5.16 3.02 -30.27
C HIS A 201 -4.48 1.93 -31.09
N GLU A 202 -3.61 2.34 -32.01
CA GLU A 202 -2.84 1.42 -32.83
C GLU A 202 -1.82 0.67 -31.98
N ARG A 203 -1.73 -0.66 -32.18
CA ARG A 203 -0.76 -1.51 -31.49
C ARG A 203 0.66 -1.07 -31.82
N GLY A 204 1.56 -1.20 -30.85
CA GLY A 204 2.96 -0.80 -31.02
C GLY A 204 3.23 0.71 -30.91
N THR A 205 2.20 1.56 -30.83
CA THR A 205 2.39 2.99 -30.52
C THR A 205 2.69 3.20 -29.03
N GLU A 206 3.48 4.23 -28.70
CA GLU A 206 3.77 4.59 -27.31
C GLU A 206 2.49 4.76 -26.47
N LYS A 207 1.44 5.34 -27.07
CA LYS A 207 0.15 5.56 -26.43
C LYS A 207 -0.52 4.27 -25.98
N PHE A 208 -0.41 3.20 -26.77
CA PHE A 208 -0.94 1.88 -26.41
C PHE A 208 0.00 1.17 -25.44
N LEU A 209 1.29 1.10 -25.76
CA LEU A 209 2.28 0.34 -24.98
C LEU A 209 2.45 0.83 -23.54
N LYS A 210 2.29 2.13 -23.29
CA LYS A 210 2.38 2.68 -21.92
C LYS A 210 1.24 2.21 -21.00
N GLU A 211 0.16 1.68 -21.57
CA GLU A 211 -1.04 1.22 -20.85
C GLU A 211 -1.00 -0.27 -20.51
N SER A 212 0.09 -0.98 -20.83
CA SER A 212 0.24 -2.39 -20.49
C SER A 212 0.21 -2.61 -18.98
N TRP A 213 -0.39 -3.72 -18.57
CA TRP A 213 -0.36 -4.20 -17.19
C TRP A 213 1.09 -4.45 -16.74
N ASP A 214 1.95 -4.92 -17.65
CA ASP A 214 3.37 -5.13 -17.41
C ASP A 214 4.08 -3.87 -16.90
N LYS A 215 3.84 -2.72 -17.55
CA LYS A 215 4.47 -1.45 -17.21
C LYS A 215 3.85 -0.80 -15.97
N ARG A 216 2.59 -1.11 -15.67
CA ARG A 216 1.80 -0.36 -14.67
C ARG A 216 1.47 -1.11 -13.39
N CYS A 217 1.43 -2.44 -13.43
CA CYS A 217 0.77 -3.23 -12.39
C CYS A 217 1.61 -4.43 -11.94
N ALA A 218 2.35 -5.08 -12.84
CA ALA A 218 2.94 -6.40 -12.61
C ALA A 218 3.70 -6.54 -11.29
N ALA A 219 4.56 -5.57 -10.92
CA ALA A 219 5.37 -5.63 -9.70
C ALA A 219 4.57 -5.85 -8.41
N CYS A 220 3.34 -5.33 -8.36
CA CYS A 220 2.47 -5.45 -7.18
C CYS A 220 1.55 -6.68 -7.24
N HIS A 221 1.68 -7.51 -8.27
CA HIS A 221 0.71 -8.54 -8.59
C HIS A 221 1.31 -9.91 -8.87
N VAL A 222 2.64 -10.03 -9.02
CA VAL A 222 3.34 -11.29 -9.28
C VAL A 222 4.37 -11.59 -8.20
N ASN A 223 4.75 -12.86 -8.12
CA ASN A 223 5.83 -13.32 -7.26
C ASN A 223 7.15 -13.43 -8.04
N GLY A 224 8.21 -12.81 -7.52
CA GLY A 224 9.52 -12.79 -8.18
C GLY A 224 9.57 -11.92 -9.43
N PHE A 225 9.04 -10.70 -9.32
CA PHE A 225 8.93 -9.73 -10.41
C PHE A 225 10.29 -9.30 -10.97
N ASP A 226 10.34 -9.19 -12.30
CA ASP A 226 11.31 -8.40 -13.06
C ASP A 226 10.64 -7.80 -14.31
N VAL A 227 11.34 -6.94 -15.05
CA VAL A 227 10.81 -6.35 -16.29
C VAL A 227 11.92 -6.11 -17.32
N GLU A 228 11.63 -6.43 -18.58
CA GLU A 228 12.52 -6.20 -19.72
C GLU A 228 11.98 -5.09 -20.63
N GLY A 229 12.82 -4.13 -20.98
CA GLY A 229 12.52 -3.07 -21.94
C GLY A 229 12.96 -3.43 -23.37
N ILE A 230 12.01 -3.82 -24.23
CA ILE A 230 12.26 -4.11 -25.65
C ILE A 230 12.09 -2.83 -26.48
N LYS A 231 13.19 -2.29 -27.02
CA LYS A 231 13.15 -1.13 -27.94
C LYS A 231 12.55 -1.54 -29.29
N LEU A 232 11.44 -0.91 -29.68
CA LEU A 232 10.83 -1.09 -30.99
C LEU A 232 11.40 -0.09 -32.01
N ASN A 233 11.73 1.12 -31.55
CA ASN A 233 12.41 2.18 -32.29
C ASN A 233 13.07 3.17 -31.30
N ASP A 234 13.66 4.26 -31.80
CA ASP A 234 14.38 5.26 -30.99
C ASP A 234 13.53 5.94 -29.91
N SER A 235 12.21 5.95 -30.06
CA SER A 235 11.26 6.66 -29.19
C SER A 235 10.30 5.74 -28.44
N THR A 236 10.25 4.45 -28.77
CA THR A 236 9.22 3.53 -28.29
C THR A 236 9.84 2.27 -27.68
N THR A 237 9.54 2.04 -26.41
CA THR A 237 9.93 0.84 -25.67
C THR A 237 8.70 0.09 -25.18
N ARG A 238 8.65 -1.20 -25.47
CA ARG A 238 7.68 -2.13 -24.92
C ARG A 238 8.26 -2.80 -23.70
N TRP A 239 7.58 -2.68 -22.56
CA TRP A 239 8.01 -3.25 -21.29
C TRP A 239 7.31 -4.58 -21.07
N VAL A 240 8.04 -5.67 -20.92
CA VAL A 240 7.52 -7.03 -20.73
C VAL A 240 7.81 -7.45 -19.31
N ALA A 241 6.76 -7.73 -18.53
CA ALA A 241 6.93 -8.16 -17.16
C ALA A 241 7.25 -9.65 -17.11
N GLU A 242 8.10 -9.98 -16.16
CA GLU A 242 8.52 -11.34 -15.86
C GLU A 242 8.26 -11.63 -14.39
N TRP A 243 8.05 -12.91 -14.11
CA TRP A 243 7.92 -13.43 -12.77
C TRP A 243 8.48 -14.85 -12.69
N ALA A 244 8.56 -15.40 -11.48
CA ALA A 244 9.10 -16.73 -11.27
C ALA A 244 8.41 -17.79 -12.17
N GLY A 245 9.22 -18.51 -12.96
CA GLY A 245 8.76 -19.50 -13.94
C GLY A 245 8.32 -18.95 -15.31
N SER A 246 8.21 -17.64 -15.50
CA SER A 246 7.72 -17.03 -16.76
C SER A 246 8.67 -17.22 -17.96
N LYS A 247 10.00 -17.31 -17.73
CA LYS A 247 11.04 -17.58 -18.73
C LYS A 247 11.21 -19.06 -19.09
N GLY A 248 10.61 -19.97 -18.32
CA GLY A 248 10.73 -21.42 -18.49
C GLY A 248 9.54 -22.05 -19.24
N SER A 249 9.64 -23.36 -19.54
CA SER A 249 8.53 -24.15 -20.10
C SER A 249 7.58 -24.71 -19.03
N ASP A 250 7.86 -24.47 -17.74
CA ASP A 250 7.03 -24.94 -16.65
C ASP A 250 5.83 -24.01 -16.42
N SER A 251 4.73 -24.34 -17.09
CA SER A 251 3.49 -23.59 -16.97
C SER A 251 2.91 -23.60 -15.56
N ALA A 252 3.15 -24.64 -14.76
CA ALA A 252 2.58 -24.75 -13.42
C ALA A 252 3.25 -23.74 -12.48
N ILE A 253 4.58 -23.65 -12.50
CA ILE A 253 5.33 -22.65 -11.73
C ILE A 253 4.96 -21.24 -12.17
N LYS A 254 4.83 -21.00 -13.48
CA LYS A 254 4.38 -19.70 -14.02
C LYS A 254 3.00 -19.30 -13.46
N ASP A 255 2.04 -20.22 -13.44
CA ASP A 255 0.67 -19.91 -13.02
C ASP A 255 0.54 -19.69 -11.52
N ILE A 256 1.35 -20.37 -10.72
CA ILE A 256 1.38 -20.21 -9.27
C ILE A 256 1.95 -18.83 -8.86
N ASN A 257 2.81 -18.26 -9.70
CA ASN A 257 3.53 -17.01 -9.41
C ASN A 257 2.96 -15.78 -10.13
N ILE A 258 1.86 -15.89 -10.88
CA ILE A 258 1.13 -14.73 -11.45
C ILE A 258 0.34 -13.93 -10.39
N ALA A 259 0.31 -14.42 -9.15
CA ALA A 259 -0.32 -13.78 -8.00
C ALA A 259 0.71 -13.54 -6.89
N ILE A 260 0.30 -12.83 -5.83
CA ILE A 260 1.16 -12.58 -4.66
C ILE A 260 1.36 -13.87 -3.88
N GLY A 261 2.62 -14.28 -3.76
CA GLY A 261 3.04 -15.48 -3.04
C GLY A 261 3.76 -15.15 -1.74
N CYS A 262 4.15 -16.20 -0.99
CA CYS A 262 4.92 -16.05 0.25
C CYS A 262 6.17 -15.18 0.03
N GLU A 263 6.92 -15.45 -1.04
CA GLU A 263 8.19 -14.81 -1.35
C GLU A 263 8.06 -13.33 -1.77
N SER A 264 6.85 -12.85 -2.08
CA SER A 264 6.58 -11.43 -2.32
C SER A 264 6.71 -10.61 -1.04
N CYS A 265 6.40 -11.23 0.10
CA CYS A 265 6.60 -10.66 1.43
C CYS A 265 7.91 -11.14 2.05
N HIS A 266 8.30 -12.39 1.80
CA HIS A 266 9.38 -13.07 2.50
C HIS A 266 10.74 -13.04 1.77
N GLY A 267 10.79 -12.63 0.51
CA GLY A 267 11.99 -12.76 -0.33
C GLY A 267 12.15 -14.17 -0.92
N PRO A 268 13.11 -14.36 -1.85
CA PRO A 268 13.33 -15.63 -2.55
C PRO A 268 13.73 -16.76 -1.59
N GLY A 269 13.12 -17.93 -1.73
CA GLY A 269 13.18 -19.02 -0.76
C GLY A 269 14.08 -20.20 -1.12
N SER A 270 14.66 -20.26 -2.32
CA SER A 270 15.43 -21.44 -2.79
C SER A 270 16.54 -21.91 -1.84
N ASN A 271 17.38 -21.01 -1.34
CA ASN A 271 18.45 -21.36 -0.41
C ASN A 271 17.89 -21.83 0.95
N HIS A 272 16.78 -21.24 1.41
CA HIS A 272 16.09 -21.69 2.62
C HIS A 272 15.51 -23.09 2.47
N VAL A 273 14.92 -23.41 1.32
CA VAL A 273 14.39 -24.74 1.02
C VAL A 273 15.51 -25.77 0.87
N ALA A 274 16.64 -25.40 0.30
CA ALA A 274 17.79 -26.29 0.13
C ALA A 274 18.46 -26.66 1.46
N GLU A 275 18.55 -25.70 2.40
CA GLU A 275 19.23 -25.89 3.68
C GLU A 275 18.38 -25.42 4.88
N PRO A 276 17.22 -26.04 5.16
CA PRO A 276 16.26 -25.53 6.15
C PRO A 276 16.81 -25.45 7.59
N GLU A 277 17.79 -26.27 7.93
CA GLU A 277 18.44 -26.30 9.26
C GLU A 277 19.62 -25.32 9.39
N ASN A 278 20.15 -24.85 8.27
CA ASN A 278 21.36 -24.03 8.18
C ASN A 278 21.10 -22.67 7.50
N ALA A 279 19.85 -22.45 7.07
CA ALA A 279 19.42 -21.31 6.30
C ALA A 279 19.79 -20.05 7.05
N ASP A 280 20.69 -19.29 6.45
CA ASP A 280 20.98 -17.96 6.91
C ASP A 280 19.66 -17.17 6.83
N PHE A 281 19.11 -16.79 7.98
CA PHE A 281 17.89 -15.97 8.09
C PHE A 281 18.08 -14.56 7.48
N HIS A 282 19.13 -14.35 6.68
CA HIS A 282 19.45 -13.17 5.92
C HIS A 282 18.84 -13.17 4.49
N GLU A 283 18.32 -14.29 3.97
CA GLU A 283 17.72 -14.35 2.61
C GLU A 283 16.19 -14.48 2.57
N VAL A 284 15.59 -15.24 3.49
CA VAL A 284 14.13 -15.25 3.72
C VAL A 284 13.78 -14.48 4.99
N ILE A 285 12.88 -13.50 4.90
CA ILE A 285 12.54 -12.60 6.01
C ILE A 285 11.47 -13.17 6.90
N SER A 286 11.49 -12.82 8.18
CA SER A 286 10.29 -12.85 9.01
C SER A 286 10.10 -11.44 9.56
N PRO A 287 9.16 -10.64 9.03
CA PRO A 287 9.00 -9.24 9.46
C PRO A 287 8.81 -9.11 10.96
N LYS A 288 8.14 -10.08 11.59
CA LYS A 288 7.91 -10.13 13.04
C LYS A 288 9.20 -10.33 13.86
N LEU A 289 10.25 -10.90 13.27
CA LEU A 289 11.55 -11.14 13.90
C LEU A 289 12.57 -10.02 13.62
N TRP A 290 12.19 -9.00 12.85
CA TRP A 290 13.00 -7.80 12.68
C TRP A 290 12.98 -6.93 13.94
N ASP A 291 13.73 -7.37 14.95
CA ASP A 291 14.01 -6.58 16.14
C ASP A 291 15.05 -7.19 17.10
N ILE A 292 15.80 -8.21 16.67
CA ILE A 292 16.59 -9.07 17.58
C ILE A 292 17.61 -8.27 18.42
N ASN A 293 18.01 -7.06 17.99
CA ASN A 293 18.99 -6.24 18.71
C ASN A 293 18.58 -4.78 18.99
N ASP A 294 17.43 -4.28 18.53
CA ASP A 294 17.04 -2.85 18.70
C ASP A 294 15.52 -2.63 18.72
N ALA A 295 14.85 -3.37 19.62
CA ALA A 295 13.41 -3.37 19.87
C ALA A 295 12.81 -2.00 20.17
N GLY A 296 12.51 -1.23 19.12
CA GLY A 296 11.90 0.09 19.22
C GLY A 296 12.47 1.15 18.29
N SER A 297 13.43 0.85 17.42
CA SER A 297 13.87 1.83 16.43
C SER A 297 12.85 1.97 15.30
N ARG A 298 12.57 3.23 14.95
CA ARG A 298 11.71 3.60 13.80
C ARG A 298 12.14 2.91 12.50
N TYR A 299 13.44 2.63 12.35
CA TYR A 299 13.99 1.94 11.20
C TYR A 299 13.34 0.56 10.98
N TRP A 300 13.23 -0.28 12.01
CA TRP A 300 12.66 -1.61 11.86
C TRP A 300 11.15 -1.57 11.65
N THR A 301 10.44 -0.62 12.27
CA THR A 301 9.02 -0.40 11.97
C THR A 301 8.82 0.02 10.52
N ASP A 302 9.64 0.94 9.98
CA ASP A 302 9.58 1.34 8.58
C ASP A 302 9.86 0.17 7.63
N ARG A 303 10.84 -0.69 7.94
CA ARG A 303 11.06 -1.92 7.16
C ARG A 303 9.83 -2.82 7.18
N LYS A 304 9.21 -3.07 8.33
CA LYS A 304 7.99 -3.90 8.43
C LYS A 304 6.84 -3.29 7.61
N LEU A 305 6.71 -1.96 7.60
CA LEU A 305 5.73 -1.26 6.77
C LEU A 305 6.03 -1.41 5.27
N ASP A 306 7.30 -1.33 4.85
CA ASP A 306 7.73 -1.44 3.46
C ASP A 306 7.25 -2.76 2.80
N VAL A 307 7.14 -3.85 3.58
CA VAL A 307 6.61 -5.15 3.11
C VAL A 307 5.19 -5.03 2.56
N CYS A 308 4.33 -4.24 3.20
CA CYS A 308 2.97 -3.99 2.73
C CYS A 308 2.93 -2.82 1.74
N ASN A 309 3.69 -1.78 2.04
CA ASN A 309 3.72 -0.51 1.33
C ASN A 309 4.32 -0.60 -0.07
N GLN A 310 5.02 -1.69 -0.40
CA GLN A 310 5.43 -1.96 -1.78
C GLN A 310 4.21 -2.04 -2.72
N CYS A 311 3.06 -2.56 -2.26
CA CYS A 311 1.83 -2.63 -3.07
C CYS A 311 0.74 -1.67 -2.58
N HIS A 312 0.63 -1.47 -1.26
CA HIS A 312 -0.42 -0.68 -0.62
C HIS A 312 -0.10 0.82 -0.55
N ASN A 313 0.53 1.32 -1.60
CA ASN A 313 0.82 2.73 -1.85
C ASN A 313 0.67 3.08 -3.32
N ARG A 314 0.47 4.38 -3.59
CA ARG A 314 0.56 4.95 -4.93
C ARG A 314 1.91 5.58 -5.16
N HIS A 315 2.86 4.82 -5.67
CA HIS A 315 4.19 5.33 -6.00
C HIS A 315 4.50 5.11 -7.48
N ALA A 316 5.59 5.73 -7.89
CA ALA A 316 6.23 5.47 -9.17
C ALA A 316 7.66 5.04 -8.89
N SER A 317 8.27 4.36 -9.84
CA SER A 317 9.70 4.01 -9.83
C SER A 317 10.57 5.27 -9.69
N THR A 318 11.83 5.13 -9.31
CA THR A 318 12.76 6.25 -9.00
C THR A 318 12.80 7.38 -10.05
N ALA A 319 12.79 7.04 -11.34
CA ALA A 319 12.76 7.93 -12.50
C ALA A 319 11.35 8.04 -13.14
N LYS A 320 10.34 7.48 -12.48
CA LYS A 320 8.93 7.47 -12.89
C LYS A 320 8.66 6.81 -14.25
N LEU A 321 9.49 5.84 -14.64
CA LEU A 321 9.26 5.05 -15.85
C LEU A 321 8.11 4.05 -15.68
N HIS A 322 7.91 3.57 -14.46
CA HIS A 322 6.87 2.62 -14.06
C HIS A 322 5.98 3.22 -12.96
N THR A 323 4.76 2.70 -12.82
CA THR A 323 3.83 3.09 -11.74
C THR A 323 3.88 2.14 -10.54
N TYR A 324 5.07 1.58 -10.29
CA TYR A 324 5.40 0.71 -9.17
C TYR A 324 6.86 0.91 -8.77
N GLN A 325 7.26 0.32 -7.66
CA GLN A 325 8.62 0.35 -7.12
C GLN A 325 9.63 -0.35 -8.04
N TYR A 326 10.64 0.40 -8.48
CA TYR A 326 11.74 -0.07 -9.32
C TYR A 326 12.90 0.93 -9.28
N ASP A 327 14.13 0.43 -9.18
CA ASP A 327 15.34 1.23 -9.36
C ASP A 327 15.66 1.29 -10.86
N ASP A 328 15.24 2.37 -11.50
CA ASP A 328 15.37 2.56 -12.93
C ASP A 328 16.83 2.76 -13.37
N ALA A 329 17.67 3.31 -12.48
CA ALA A 329 19.06 3.61 -12.78
C ALA A 329 19.90 2.34 -12.82
N ASN A 330 19.61 1.39 -11.93
CA ASN A 330 20.35 0.13 -11.82
C ASN A 330 19.62 -1.07 -12.45
N ASN A 331 18.40 -0.86 -12.98
CA ASN A 331 17.55 -1.91 -13.54
C ASN A 331 17.31 -3.04 -12.52
N GLN A 332 16.84 -2.67 -11.33
CA GLN A 332 16.63 -3.62 -10.22
C GLN A 332 15.21 -3.54 -9.65
N PRO A 333 14.50 -4.67 -9.54
CA PRO A 333 13.23 -4.73 -8.82
C PRO A 333 13.46 -4.61 -7.31
N TYR A 334 12.45 -4.12 -6.61
CA TYR A 334 12.45 -4.12 -5.14
C TYR A 334 12.45 -5.56 -4.62
N LYS A 335 13.29 -5.82 -3.62
CA LYS A 335 13.31 -7.07 -2.86
C LYS A 335 12.98 -6.78 -1.38
N PRO A 336 12.12 -7.58 -0.72
CA PRO A 336 11.85 -7.45 0.71
C PRO A 336 13.17 -7.43 1.52
N ARG A 337 13.26 -6.56 2.54
CA ARG A 337 14.44 -6.13 3.35
C ARG A 337 15.03 -4.79 2.93
N LEU A 338 15.04 -4.50 1.63
CA LEU A 338 15.61 -3.25 1.16
C LEU A 338 14.71 -2.08 1.57
N PRO A 339 15.25 -0.87 1.76
CA PRO A 339 14.41 0.30 2.01
C PRO A 339 13.56 0.61 0.78
N LEU A 340 12.23 0.53 0.89
CA LEU A 340 11.34 0.78 -0.25
C LEU A 340 11.59 2.16 -0.88
N ARG A 341 11.92 3.15 -0.04
CA ARG A 341 12.24 4.53 -0.47
C ARG A 341 13.34 4.62 -1.54
N ASP A 342 14.22 3.63 -1.63
CA ASP A 342 15.32 3.62 -2.59
C ASP A 342 14.87 3.16 -3.99
N PHE A 343 13.63 2.62 -4.10
CA PHE A 343 13.02 2.08 -5.32
C PHE A 343 11.82 2.90 -5.81
N VAL A 344 11.50 3.99 -5.13
CA VAL A 344 10.31 4.80 -5.43
C VAL A 344 10.68 6.26 -5.49
N ALA A 345 10.05 7.00 -6.41
CA ALA A 345 9.99 8.45 -6.33
C ALA A 345 9.17 8.87 -5.08
N ASP A 346 9.28 10.14 -4.69
CA ASP A 346 8.62 10.71 -3.49
C ASP A 346 7.16 10.24 -3.36
N THR A 347 6.98 9.25 -2.47
CA THR A 347 5.75 8.47 -2.38
C THR A 347 4.57 9.35 -2.02
N VAL A 348 4.76 10.42 -1.23
CA VAL A 348 3.64 11.29 -0.82
C VAL A 348 3.16 12.15 -1.99
N LYS A 349 4.05 12.58 -2.87
CA LYS A 349 3.70 13.44 -4.02
C LYS A 349 2.98 12.70 -5.14
N ASP A 350 3.24 11.40 -5.28
CA ASP A 350 2.67 10.58 -6.36
C ASP A 350 1.29 9.98 -5.99
N ALA A 351 0.79 10.31 -4.80
CA ALA A 351 -0.50 9.87 -4.31
C ALA A 351 -1.68 10.67 -4.90
N SER A 352 -2.89 10.11 -4.83
CA SER A 352 -4.12 10.77 -5.29
C SER A 352 -4.90 11.29 -4.08
N TYR A 353 -4.99 12.62 -3.95
CA TYR A 353 -5.69 13.27 -2.84
C TYR A 353 -6.92 14.03 -3.29
N TRP A 354 -7.85 14.21 -2.36
CA TRP A 354 -8.89 15.20 -2.46
C TRP A 354 -8.30 16.62 -2.51
N GLY A 355 -9.12 17.62 -2.83
CA GLY A 355 -8.66 19.01 -2.94
C GLY A 355 -8.07 19.61 -1.65
N ASP A 356 -8.16 18.91 -0.52
CA ASP A 356 -7.47 19.26 0.73
C ASP A 356 -5.96 18.93 0.71
N GLY A 357 -5.51 18.20 -0.31
CA GLY A 357 -4.13 17.73 -0.48
C GLY A 357 -3.73 16.66 0.53
N LYS A 358 -4.68 16.08 1.28
CA LYS A 358 -4.40 15.17 2.39
C LYS A 358 -5.28 13.92 2.35
N THR A 359 -6.58 14.03 2.23
CA THR A 359 -7.44 12.84 2.31
C THR A 359 -7.30 11.99 1.05
N SER A 360 -7.16 10.67 1.21
CA SER A 360 -7.01 9.77 0.07
C SER A 360 -8.25 9.74 -0.82
N PHE A 361 -8.04 9.88 -2.14
CA PHE A 361 -9.08 9.91 -3.17
C PHE A 361 -9.16 8.62 -4.00
N ALA A 362 -8.09 7.82 -4.01
CA ALA A 362 -8.04 6.56 -4.75
C ALA A 362 -7.70 5.37 -3.84
N HIS A 363 -8.02 4.17 -4.33
CA HIS A 363 -7.61 2.91 -3.69
C HIS A 363 -6.08 2.77 -3.57
N HIS A 364 -5.65 1.82 -2.71
CA HIS A 364 -4.27 1.41 -2.45
C HIS A 364 -3.32 2.55 -2.02
N GLN A 365 -3.78 3.39 -1.09
CA GLN A 365 -2.99 4.49 -0.50
C GLN A 365 -2.83 4.37 1.03
N THR A 366 -3.08 3.18 1.58
CA THR A 366 -3.15 2.97 3.02
C THR A 366 -1.81 3.23 3.72
N GLY A 367 -0.68 2.94 3.08
CA GLY A 367 0.64 3.26 3.63
C GLY A 367 0.91 4.76 3.72
N GLN A 368 0.59 5.52 2.66
CA GLN A 368 0.70 6.98 2.60
C GLN A 368 -0.20 7.67 3.63
N ASP A 369 -1.40 7.16 3.81
CA ASP A 369 -2.32 7.61 4.84
C ASP A 369 -1.73 7.34 6.23
N TYR A 370 -1.27 6.11 6.46
CA TYR A 370 -0.68 5.71 7.73
C TYR A 370 0.55 6.55 8.09
N TRP A 371 1.46 6.84 7.15
CA TRP A 371 2.62 7.70 7.40
C TRP A 371 2.25 9.13 7.83
N ARG A 372 1.01 9.57 7.61
CA ARG A 372 0.50 10.88 8.02
C ARG A 372 -0.40 10.83 9.26
N SER A 373 -0.54 9.64 9.84
CA SER A 373 -1.36 9.37 11.02
C SER A 373 -0.65 9.73 12.33
N GLY A 374 -1.44 9.98 13.36
CA GLY A 374 -0.94 10.09 14.73
C GLY A 374 -0.24 8.80 15.16
N HIS A 375 -0.80 7.64 14.79
CA HIS A 375 -0.24 6.33 15.10
C HIS A 375 1.19 6.12 14.57
N TYR A 376 1.49 6.56 13.34
CA TYR A 376 2.85 6.47 12.79
C TYR A 376 3.81 7.44 13.47
N SER A 377 3.40 8.70 13.66
CA SER A 377 4.24 9.70 14.32
C SER A 377 4.58 9.31 15.75
N GLY A 378 3.62 8.75 16.49
CA GLY A 378 3.76 8.26 17.86
C GLY A 378 4.39 6.87 17.99
N GLN A 379 4.73 6.21 16.88
CA GLN A 379 5.29 4.84 16.86
C GLN A 379 4.44 3.84 17.65
N VAL A 380 3.10 3.97 17.53
CA VAL A 380 2.14 3.17 18.31
C VAL A 380 2.18 1.70 17.89
N PHE A 381 2.26 1.43 16.59
CA PHE A 381 2.27 0.09 16.02
C PHE A 381 3.68 -0.31 15.58
N LYS A 382 4.43 -0.95 16.49
CA LYS A 382 5.83 -1.36 16.25
C LYS A 382 5.97 -2.42 15.16
N ASN A 383 4.94 -3.23 14.94
CA ASN A 383 4.90 -4.20 13.84
C ASN A 383 4.20 -3.64 12.59
N GLY A 384 3.90 -2.33 12.56
CA GLY A 384 3.26 -1.69 11.43
C GLY A 384 1.86 -2.27 11.17
N CYS A 385 1.58 -2.63 9.92
CA CYS A 385 0.28 -3.17 9.51
C CYS A 385 -0.11 -4.45 10.27
N PHE A 386 0.87 -5.26 10.69
CA PHE A 386 0.63 -6.55 11.37
C PHE A 386 0.04 -6.42 12.78
N ASP A 387 0.04 -5.23 13.38
CA ASP A 387 -0.59 -5.02 14.69
C ASP A 387 -2.13 -4.94 14.58
N CYS A 388 -2.68 -4.77 13.36
CA CYS A 388 -4.13 -4.76 13.11
C CYS A 388 -4.59 -5.80 12.08
N HIS A 389 -3.72 -6.19 11.15
CA HIS A 389 -4.04 -7.10 10.06
C HIS A 389 -3.28 -8.42 10.17
N THR A 390 -3.95 -9.50 9.78
CA THR A 390 -3.29 -10.79 9.52
C THR A 390 -3.07 -10.94 8.01
N ALA A 391 -1.87 -11.37 7.63
CA ALA A 391 -1.50 -11.57 6.23
C ALA A 391 -1.79 -13.00 5.75
N HIS A 392 -1.79 -13.99 6.65
CA HIS A 392 -1.82 -15.40 6.27
C HIS A 392 -3.22 -15.99 6.14
N ASN A 393 -4.26 -15.41 6.74
CA ASN A 393 -5.59 -16.01 6.68
C ASN A 393 -6.70 -14.98 6.54
N ASN A 394 -7.86 -15.48 6.09
CA ASN A 394 -9.11 -14.76 6.22
C ASN A 394 -9.62 -14.94 7.65
N THR A 395 -10.02 -13.87 8.30
CA THR A 395 -10.66 -13.91 9.62
C THR A 395 -12.16 -13.78 9.48
N GLU A 396 -12.90 -14.03 10.57
CA GLU A 396 -14.32 -13.67 10.65
C GLU A 396 -14.53 -12.14 10.60
N TYR A 397 -13.46 -11.36 10.78
CA TYR A 397 -13.49 -9.90 10.75
C TYR A 397 -13.22 -9.39 9.33
N PRO A 398 -13.90 -8.31 8.91
CA PRO A 398 -13.73 -7.79 7.56
C PRO A 398 -12.30 -7.29 7.33
N TYR A 399 -11.84 -7.32 6.08
CA TYR A 399 -10.54 -6.77 5.66
C TYR A 399 -9.31 -7.42 6.33
N GLN A 400 -9.41 -8.71 6.66
CA GLN A 400 -8.34 -9.49 7.31
C GLN A 400 -7.84 -8.85 8.61
N LEU A 401 -8.75 -8.24 9.37
CA LEU A 401 -8.44 -7.74 10.69
C LEU A 401 -8.20 -8.90 11.65
N ASP A 402 -7.20 -8.78 12.51
CA ASP A 402 -6.78 -9.85 13.42
C ASP A 402 -7.75 -10.05 14.60
N ARG A 403 -8.62 -9.07 14.86
CA ARG A 403 -9.63 -9.07 15.93
C ARG A 403 -10.76 -8.10 15.66
N ASN A 404 -11.75 -8.08 16.54
CA ASN A 404 -12.84 -7.11 16.51
C ASN A 404 -12.41 -5.70 16.95
N TRP A 405 -11.89 -4.90 16.02
CA TRP A 405 -11.58 -3.48 16.23
C TRP A 405 -12.82 -2.57 16.35
N TYR A 406 -14.01 -3.11 16.08
CA TYR A 406 -15.30 -2.41 16.12
C TYR A 406 -16.04 -2.61 17.46
N SER A 407 -15.33 -2.81 18.57
CA SER A 407 -15.93 -2.98 19.90
C SER A 407 -15.60 -1.81 20.83
N LEU A 408 -16.61 -1.33 21.57
CA LEU A 408 -16.48 -0.35 22.67
C LEU A 408 -16.30 -1.02 24.04
N LYS A 409 -16.33 -2.34 24.12
CA LYS A 409 -16.21 -3.05 25.39
C LYS A 409 -14.77 -2.98 25.89
N ARG A 410 -14.58 -2.60 27.16
CA ARG A 410 -13.26 -2.65 27.80
C ARG A 410 -12.73 -4.09 27.76
N GLY A 411 -11.54 -4.29 27.20
CA GLY A 411 -10.97 -5.62 26.94
C GLY A 411 -11.21 -6.15 25.53
N GLU A 412 -11.98 -5.45 24.69
CA GLU A 412 -12.13 -5.68 23.25
C GLU A 412 -11.83 -4.39 22.45
N GLY A 413 -11.56 -4.51 21.14
CA GLY A 413 -11.34 -3.36 20.25
C GLY A 413 -10.20 -2.41 20.65
N CYS A 414 -10.32 -1.14 20.26
CA CYS A 414 -9.28 -0.11 20.45
C CYS A 414 -8.97 0.18 21.94
N VAL A 415 -9.90 -0.11 22.85
CA VAL A 415 -9.79 0.19 24.29
C VAL A 415 -9.04 -0.93 25.04
N ALA A 416 -9.03 -2.17 24.52
CA ALA A 416 -8.42 -3.33 25.17
C ALA A 416 -6.91 -3.22 25.37
N PHE A 417 -6.21 -2.54 24.47
CA PHE A 417 -4.75 -2.55 24.37
C PHE A 417 -4.07 -1.46 25.18
N GLY A 418 -4.80 -0.74 26.03
CA GLY A 418 -4.23 0.33 26.85
C GLY A 418 -3.85 1.60 26.08
N CYS A 419 -3.87 1.62 24.74
CA CYS A 419 -3.53 2.80 23.94
C CYS A 419 -4.59 3.91 24.03
N HIS A 420 -5.87 3.51 24.13
CA HIS A 420 -7.00 4.42 24.33
C HIS A 420 -7.84 4.05 25.56
N SER A 421 -7.20 3.53 26.62
CA SER A 421 -7.91 3.14 27.85
C SER A 421 -8.66 4.28 28.52
N ASP A 422 -8.23 5.52 28.32
CA ASP A 422 -8.83 6.69 28.95
C ASP A 422 -10.07 7.18 28.18
N MET A 423 -10.31 6.63 26.99
CA MET A 423 -11.53 6.84 26.19
C MET A 423 -12.63 5.85 26.59
N THR A 424 -12.52 5.20 27.75
CA THR A 424 -13.45 4.15 28.21
C THR A 424 -14.90 4.59 28.29
N ALA A 425 -15.77 3.59 28.24
CA ALA A 425 -17.19 3.74 28.32
C ALA A 425 -17.75 3.88 29.75
N THR A 426 -18.80 4.70 29.92
CA THR A 426 -19.69 4.63 31.08
C THR A 426 -20.80 3.60 30.81
N LYS A 427 -21.26 2.93 31.88
CA LYS A 427 -22.41 2.02 31.83
C LYS A 427 -23.65 2.75 32.34
N ASP A 428 -24.77 2.68 31.64
CA ASP A 428 -26.04 3.09 32.24
C ASP A 428 -26.56 2.05 33.24
N SER A 429 -27.67 2.38 33.88
CA SER A 429 -28.40 1.52 34.82
C SER A 429 -28.93 0.23 34.20
N ALA A 430 -28.98 0.12 32.87
CA ALA A 430 -29.52 -1.01 32.14
C ALA A 430 -28.42 -1.86 31.44
N GLY A 431 -27.14 -1.51 31.64
CA GLY A 431 -25.98 -2.24 31.13
C GLY A 431 -25.52 -1.83 29.73
N GLY A 432 -26.10 -0.79 29.15
CA GLY A 432 -25.64 -0.17 27.90
C GLY A 432 -24.26 0.46 28.06
N VAL A 433 -23.37 0.25 27.09
CA VAL A 433 -21.96 0.70 27.12
C VAL A 433 -21.79 1.86 26.14
N TYR A 434 -21.34 3.02 26.62
CA TYR A 434 -21.29 4.27 25.83
C TYR A 434 -19.95 4.97 25.91
N ASN A 435 -19.46 5.45 24.77
CA ASN A 435 -18.14 6.09 24.68
C ASN A 435 -18.13 7.49 25.34
N LEU A 436 -17.17 7.80 26.23
CA LEU A 436 -16.96 9.18 26.72
C LEU A 436 -16.50 10.14 25.61
N HIS A 437 -15.82 9.60 24.61
CA HIS A 437 -15.28 10.30 23.45
C HIS A 437 -16.35 10.65 22.41
N SER A 438 -17.56 10.11 22.49
CA SER A 438 -18.63 10.42 21.54
C SER A 438 -19.99 10.59 22.22
N GLN A 439 -20.82 11.52 21.77
CA GLN A 439 -22.22 11.61 22.23
C GLN A 439 -23.14 10.50 21.67
N HIS A 440 -22.58 9.54 20.93
CA HIS A 440 -23.34 8.49 20.28
C HIS A 440 -23.51 7.29 21.21
N LEU A 441 -24.77 6.98 21.52
CA LEU A 441 -25.14 5.90 22.42
C LEU A 441 -25.42 4.57 21.68
N ASN A 442 -24.84 4.34 20.49
CA ASN A 442 -25.17 3.17 19.67
C ASN A 442 -23.96 2.28 19.34
N LYS A 443 -24.23 0.98 19.20
CA LYS A 443 -23.25 -0.05 18.83
C LYS A 443 -22.66 0.09 17.42
N HIS A 444 -23.20 0.98 16.59
CA HIS A 444 -22.73 1.28 15.24
C HIS A 444 -21.78 2.49 15.18
N SER A 445 -21.56 3.21 16.30
CA SER A 445 -20.70 4.39 16.39
C SER A 445 -19.34 4.01 16.99
N GLN A 446 -18.64 3.11 16.30
CA GLN A 446 -17.36 2.54 16.71
C GLN A 446 -16.20 3.44 16.31
N CYS A 447 -15.07 3.36 17.02
CA CYS A 447 -13.88 4.20 16.76
C CYS A 447 -13.44 4.13 15.28
N VAL A 448 -13.37 2.91 14.72
CA VAL A 448 -12.97 2.67 13.33
C VAL A 448 -13.93 3.36 12.34
N ASN A 449 -15.23 3.43 12.64
CA ASN A 449 -16.21 4.08 11.75
C ASN A 449 -16.02 5.60 11.67
N CYS A 450 -15.34 6.19 12.67
CA CYS A 450 -15.02 7.60 12.71
C CYS A 450 -13.62 7.92 12.19
N HIS A 451 -12.63 7.16 12.63
CA HIS A 451 -11.20 7.43 12.38
C HIS A 451 -10.68 6.80 11.07
N TYR A 452 -11.38 5.81 10.52
CA TYR A 452 -11.03 5.15 9.26
C TYR A 452 -12.16 5.37 8.24
N THR A 453 -12.40 6.64 7.94
CA THR A 453 -13.52 7.09 7.10
C THR A 453 -13.33 6.61 5.66
N LYS A 454 -14.41 6.12 5.03
CA LYS A 454 -14.38 5.71 3.62
C LYS A 454 -14.39 6.92 2.68
N THR A 455 -13.26 7.21 2.05
CA THR A 455 -13.02 8.43 1.25
C THR A 455 -12.57 8.13 -0.17
N ALA A 456 -12.20 6.89 -0.46
CA ALA A 456 -11.77 6.45 -1.77
C ALA A 456 -12.70 5.36 -2.32
N THR A 457 -12.80 5.31 -3.65
CA THR A 457 -13.59 4.31 -4.36
C THR A 457 -12.87 3.84 -5.61
N ILE A 458 -13.11 2.58 -5.99
CA ILE A 458 -12.82 2.06 -7.35
C ILE A 458 -14.06 2.10 -8.24
N THR A 459 -15.24 2.33 -7.66
CA THR A 459 -16.51 2.39 -8.37
C THR A 459 -17.01 3.83 -8.45
N PHE A 460 -17.18 4.34 -9.67
CA PHE A 460 -17.73 5.69 -9.84
C PHE A 460 -19.25 5.80 -9.58
N THR A 461 -19.85 4.80 -8.91
CA THR A 461 -21.27 4.80 -8.49
C THR A 461 -21.51 5.71 -7.29
N GLY A 462 -20.47 6.39 -6.79
CA GLY A 462 -20.54 7.21 -5.59
C GLY A 462 -20.57 6.41 -4.30
N SER A 463 -20.34 5.10 -4.33
CA SER A 463 -20.17 4.27 -3.13
C SER A 463 -18.69 4.27 -2.76
N TYR A 464 -18.35 4.70 -1.54
CA TYR A 464 -16.97 4.68 -1.06
C TYR A 464 -16.68 3.36 -0.38
N GLU A 465 -15.55 2.75 -0.74
CA GLU A 465 -15.25 1.36 -0.42
C GLU A 465 -13.99 1.25 0.45
N PHE A 466 -13.03 2.16 0.27
CA PHE A 466 -11.74 2.17 0.95
C PHE A 466 -11.66 3.27 2.00
N SER A 467 -11.17 2.89 3.18
CA SER A 467 -10.94 3.77 4.30
C SER A 467 -9.62 4.51 4.19
N ASP A 468 -9.64 5.81 4.47
CA ASP A 468 -8.44 6.60 4.76
C ASP A 468 -7.81 6.07 6.07
N HIS A 469 -6.50 5.78 6.04
CA HIS A 469 -5.77 5.25 7.20
C HIS A 469 -5.01 6.33 7.98
N SER A 470 -5.34 7.62 7.77
CA SER A 470 -4.65 8.71 8.47
C SER A 470 -5.13 8.91 9.89
N ASP A 471 -6.09 8.10 10.37
CA ASP A 471 -6.76 8.16 11.68
C ASP A 471 -7.59 9.44 11.95
N LYS A 472 -7.83 10.25 10.91
CA LYS A 472 -8.49 11.55 11.05
C LYS A 472 -9.99 11.48 10.83
N VAL A 473 -10.70 12.25 11.65
CA VAL A 473 -12.11 12.56 11.45
C VAL A 473 -12.23 13.68 10.41
N ILE A 474 -13.07 13.46 9.40
CA ILE A 474 -13.29 14.38 8.29
C ILE A 474 -14.54 15.20 8.59
N ARG A 475 -14.37 16.53 8.64
CA ARG A 475 -15.43 17.48 8.94
C ARG A 475 -16.55 17.46 7.88
N PRO A 476 -17.82 17.70 8.25
CA PRO A 476 -18.93 17.74 7.30
C PRO A 476 -18.74 18.68 6.10
N THR A 477 -18.25 19.90 6.34
CA THR A 477 -18.02 20.92 5.28
C THR A 477 -17.07 20.47 4.17
N ALA A 478 -16.18 19.51 4.45
CA ALA A 478 -15.23 19.00 3.47
C ALA A 478 -15.93 18.35 2.25
N THR A 479 -17.17 17.86 2.41
CA THR A 479 -18.01 17.34 1.33
C THR A 479 -18.43 18.39 0.32
N LYS A 480 -18.53 19.66 0.71
CA LYS A 480 -18.74 20.79 -0.20
C LYS A 480 -17.43 21.32 -0.74
N ASP A 481 -16.47 21.53 0.16
CA ASP A 481 -15.20 22.19 -0.16
C ASP A 481 -14.41 21.41 -1.22
N PHE A 482 -14.47 20.08 -1.17
CA PHE A 482 -13.66 19.21 -2.01
C PHE A 482 -14.55 18.32 -2.87
N LYS A 483 -14.72 18.72 -4.14
CA LYS A 483 -15.53 17.99 -5.13
C LYS A 483 -14.73 17.09 -6.05
N ASN A 484 -13.51 17.47 -6.48
CA ASN A 484 -12.68 16.70 -7.44
C ASN A 484 -13.47 16.11 -8.63
N GLY A 485 -14.47 16.85 -9.15
CA GLY A 485 -15.36 16.36 -10.21
C GLY A 485 -16.38 15.27 -9.80
N SER A 486 -16.35 14.82 -8.55
CA SER A 486 -17.36 13.94 -7.96
C SER A 486 -18.67 14.71 -7.72
N PRO A 487 -19.83 14.17 -8.16
CA PRO A 487 -21.13 14.81 -7.97
C PRO A 487 -21.52 14.94 -6.48
N ILE A 488 -21.01 14.04 -5.65
CA ILE A 488 -21.27 14.01 -4.20
C ILE A 488 -20.18 14.73 -3.40
N GLY A 489 -18.96 14.83 -3.92
CA GLY A 489 -17.80 15.35 -3.19
C GLY A 489 -17.23 14.38 -2.17
N MET A 490 -16.17 14.81 -1.48
CA MET A 490 -15.46 14.01 -0.47
C MET A 490 -16.38 13.64 0.68
N LEU A 491 -16.54 12.34 0.99
CA LEU A 491 -17.36 12.01 2.16
C LEU A 491 -16.69 12.42 3.45
N ASN A 492 -17.49 13.08 4.28
CA ASN A 492 -17.16 13.31 5.68
C ASN A 492 -17.49 12.07 6.52
N THR A 493 -16.93 12.01 7.71
CA THR A 493 -17.06 10.88 8.62
C THR A 493 -18.51 10.54 8.98
N CYS A 494 -19.34 11.55 9.21
CA CYS A 494 -20.74 11.36 9.61
C CYS A 494 -21.55 10.74 8.46
N ALA A 495 -21.33 11.22 7.24
CA ALA A 495 -22.01 10.76 6.04
C ALA A 495 -21.43 9.43 5.51
N ALA A 496 -20.15 9.13 5.72
CA ALA A 496 -19.56 7.89 5.23
C ALA A 496 -20.18 6.63 5.87
N SER A 497 -20.52 6.73 7.15
CA SER A 497 -20.87 5.55 7.95
C SER A 497 -22.33 5.51 8.40
N CYS A 498 -22.98 6.66 8.65
CA CYS A 498 -24.27 6.66 9.37
C CYS A 498 -25.35 7.57 8.77
N HIS A 499 -25.02 8.79 8.34
CA HIS A 499 -26.02 9.83 8.09
C HIS A 499 -26.31 10.12 6.60
N ARG A 500 -25.76 9.33 5.66
CA ARG A 500 -25.79 9.63 4.22
C ARG A 500 -27.17 9.73 3.56
N ASN A 501 -28.14 8.98 4.06
CA ASN A 501 -29.37 8.70 3.30
C ASN A 501 -30.66 8.94 4.10
N GLY A 502 -30.64 9.42 5.35
CA GLY A 502 -31.83 9.54 6.22
C GLY A 502 -32.52 8.21 6.59
N TYR A 503 -32.28 7.19 5.78
CA TYR A 503 -32.50 5.77 5.93
C TYR A 503 -31.15 5.15 5.65
N GLY A 504 -30.43 4.71 6.69
CA GLY A 504 -29.22 3.92 6.46
C GLY A 504 -29.56 2.79 5.49
N GLU A 505 -28.98 2.74 4.30
CA GLU A 505 -29.30 1.73 3.28
C GLU A 505 -28.78 0.32 3.63
N ARG A 506 -28.54 0.04 4.92
CA ARG A 506 -28.59 -1.31 5.51
C ARG A 506 -29.94 -1.64 6.16
N ASN A 507 -30.89 -0.72 6.15
CA ASN A 507 -32.22 -0.85 6.77
C ASN A 507 -33.32 -0.68 5.70
N ARG A 508 -33.25 -1.43 4.60
CA ARG A 508 -34.46 -1.69 3.81
C ARG A 508 -35.26 -2.82 4.50
N PRO A 509 -36.60 -2.76 4.53
CA PRO A 509 -37.44 -3.65 5.34
C PRO A 509 -37.43 -5.14 4.93
N ASP A 510 -36.72 -5.48 3.87
CA ASP A 510 -36.55 -6.82 3.32
C ASP A 510 -35.24 -7.50 3.75
N ALA A 511 -34.29 -6.77 4.35
CA ALA A 511 -33.07 -7.33 4.93
C ALA A 511 -33.20 -7.48 6.45
N PHE A 512 -33.65 -8.67 6.86
CA PHE A 512 -33.68 -9.24 8.22
C PHE A 512 -34.69 -8.69 9.25
N ASP A 513 -35.64 -9.57 9.55
CA ASP A 513 -36.65 -9.58 10.61
C ASP A 513 -37.73 -8.49 10.57
N ARG A 514 -38.91 -8.88 10.06
CA ARG A 514 -40.13 -8.05 10.04
C ARG A 514 -40.68 -7.71 11.44
N ASN A 515 -40.05 -8.15 12.53
CA ASN A 515 -40.43 -7.81 13.90
C ASN A 515 -39.35 -7.03 14.70
N ALA A 516 -38.15 -6.80 14.17
CA ALA A 516 -37.08 -6.11 14.90
C ALA A 516 -37.11 -4.58 14.70
N SER A 517 -38.13 -3.95 15.27
CA SER A 517 -37.97 -2.57 15.75
C SER A 517 -36.98 -2.60 16.92
N ILE A 518 -36.05 -1.66 17.02
CA ILE A 518 -35.22 -1.51 18.23
C ILE A 518 -36.18 -1.14 19.37
N ARG A 519 -36.62 -2.13 20.15
CA ARG A 519 -37.42 -1.97 21.37
C ARG A 519 -36.50 -2.12 22.57
N TYR A 520 -36.45 -1.11 23.43
CA TYR A 520 -35.93 -1.25 24.79
C TYR A 520 -37.14 -1.28 25.73
N SER A 521 -37.33 -2.38 26.46
CA SER A 521 -38.36 -2.48 27.50
C SER A 521 -37.75 -2.05 28.83
N ILE A 522 -38.42 -1.13 29.51
CA ILE A 522 -38.19 -0.84 30.93
C ILE A 522 -39.53 -1.12 31.63
N GLY A 523 -39.79 -2.38 31.98
CA GLY A 523 -41.07 -2.81 32.55
C GLY A 523 -42.19 -3.02 31.52
N GLU A 524 -43.42 -3.21 32.03
CA GLU A 524 -44.61 -3.65 31.25
C GLU A 524 -45.25 -2.55 30.37
N ASP A 525 -44.79 -1.30 30.43
CA ASP A 525 -45.31 -0.22 29.60
C ASP A 525 -44.33 0.15 28.48
N GLU A 526 -44.73 -0.06 27.22
CA GLU A 526 -43.98 0.35 26.02
C GLU A 526 -44.06 1.87 25.82
N ILE A 527 -42.94 2.59 25.95
CA ILE A 527 -42.84 4.01 25.59
C ILE A 527 -41.91 4.17 24.38
N PRO A 528 -42.36 4.72 23.24
CA PRO A 528 -41.51 5.02 22.10
C PRO A 528 -40.55 6.18 22.43
N MET A 529 -39.24 5.91 22.45
CA MET A 529 -38.24 6.98 22.57
C MET A 529 -38.04 7.69 21.24
N LYS A 530 -38.56 8.92 21.18
CA LYS A 530 -38.03 9.98 20.32
C LYS A 530 -36.55 10.19 20.71
N ALA A 531 -35.70 10.44 19.71
CA ALA A 531 -34.31 10.83 19.90
C ALA A 531 -34.21 11.94 20.98
N PRO A 532 -33.12 12.00 21.78
CA PRO A 532 -32.95 13.10 22.72
C PRO A 532 -33.04 14.44 21.97
N ASP A 533 -33.73 15.39 22.59
CA ASP A 533 -34.06 16.72 22.08
C ASP A 533 -32.83 17.58 21.70
N TYR A 534 -32.19 17.25 20.58
CA TYR A 534 -31.70 18.26 19.65
C TYR A 534 -32.58 18.16 18.41
N MET A 535 -33.64 18.98 18.39
CA MET A 535 -34.74 19.00 17.44
C MET A 535 -34.34 19.22 15.97
N ILE A 536 -33.63 18.29 15.31
CA ILE A 536 -33.44 18.42 13.86
C ILE A 536 -33.79 17.12 13.16
N VAL A 537 -35.10 17.00 12.92
CA VAL A 537 -35.71 15.99 12.06
C VAL A 537 -35.74 16.59 10.66
N ASP A 538 -34.66 16.47 9.89
CA ASP A 538 -34.82 16.51 8.44
C ASP A 538 -35.34 15.15 7.98
N ARG A 539 -36.55 15.11 7.42
CA ARG A 539 -37.14 13.89 6.86
C ARG A 539 -36.50 13.48 5.54
N PHE A 540 -35.55 14.26 5.02
CA PHE A 540 -34.98 14.13 3.69
C PHE A 540 -33.44 14.30 3.69
N PHE A 541 -32.74 13.64 4.62
CA PHE A 541 -31.26 13.48 4.54
C PHE A 541 -30.83 12.57 3.36
N ASP A 542 -31.47 12.66 2.20
CA ASP A 542 -31.15 11.91 0.99
C ASP A 542 -30.15 12.66 0.08
N LYS A 543 -29.88 13.95 0.36
CA LYS A 543 -29.04 14.83 -0.46
C LYS A 543 -28.09 15.71 0.36
N TRP A 544 -26.91 15.17 0.66
CA TRP A 544 -25.75 15.90 1.23
C TRP A 544 -25.15 17.00 0.33
N SER A 545 -25.89 17.42 -0.70
CA SER A 545 -25.63 18.63 -1.48
C SER A 545 -26.33 19.87 -0.91
N ASP A 546 -27.33 19.73 -0.03
CA ASP A 546 -28.07 20.87 0.52
C ASP A 546 -27.19 21.76 1.43
N SER A 547 -27.38 23.06 1.33
CA SER A 547 -26.75 24.04 2.22
C SER A 547 -27.02 23.77 3.70
N THR A 548 -28.24 23.34 4.01
CA THR A 548 -28.87 23.30 5.34
C THR A 548 -28.45 22.08 6.14
N ASP A 549 -28.46 20.89 5.54
CA ASP A 549 -28.01 19.63 6.17
C ASP A 549 -26.55 19.70 6.61
N LEU A 550 -25.73 20.32 5.78
CA LEU A 550 -24.32 20.50 6.06
C LEU A 550 -24.08 21.58 7.11
N TRP A 551 -24.88 22.64 7.14
CA TRP A 551 -24.78 23.67 8.19
C TRP A 551 -25.22 23.13 9.56
N LEU A 552 -26.21 22.24 9.56
CA LEU A 552 -26.62 21.46 10.73
C LEU A 552 -25.50 20.53 11.20
N ALA A 553 -24.96 19.69 10.31
CA ALA A 553 -23.88 18.77 10.64
C ALA A 553 -22.64 19.53 11.14
N ASP A 554 -22.33 20.69 10.55
CA ASP A 554 -21.23 21.55 11.00
C ASP A 554 -21.55 22.22 12.35
N SER A 555 -22.80 22.62 12.61
CA SER A 555 -23.21 23.14 13.93
C SER A 555 -23.10 22.09 15.04
N LEU A 556 -23.44 20.83 14.74
CA LEU A 556 -23.24 19.69 15.64
C LEU A 556 -21.74 19.40 15.83
N TRP A 557 -20.96 19.50 14.76
CA TRP A 557 -19.50 19.33 14.79
C TRP A 557 -18.79 20.44 15.59
N GLU A 558 -19.21 21.70 15.45
CA GLU A 558 -18.71 22.82 16.25
C GLU A 558 -19.16 22.72 17.71
N GLY A 559 -20.39 22.25 17.96
CA GLY A 559 -20.85 21.89 19.31
C GLY A 559 -19.98 20.80 19.94
N PHE A 560 -19.65 19.76 19.16
CA PHE A 560 -18.74 18.68 19.57
C PHE A 560 -17.32 19.20 19.86
N LYS A 561 -16.74 20.02 18.98
CA LYS A 561 -15.44 20.69 19.21
C LYS A 561 -15.43 21.51 20.48
N ARG A 562 -16.51 22.24 20.75
CA ARG A 562 -16.62 23.12 21.92
C ARG A 562 -16.75 22.33 23.22
N LEU A 563 -17.40 21.18 23.21
CA LEU A 563 -17.55 20.31 24.36
C LEU A 563 -16.31 19.43 24.61
N TYR A 564 -15.54 19.12 23.56
CA TYR A 564 -14.36 18.25 23.64
C TYR A 564 -13.12 18.84 22.95
N PRO A 565 -12.68 20.07 23.30
CA PRO A 565 -11.65 20.81 22.57
C PRO A 565 -10.26 20.16 22.58
N ALA A 566 -9.98 19.28 23.54
CA ALA A 566 -8.73 18.53 23.61
C ALA A 566 -8.63 17.36 22.61
N TYR A 567 -9.75 16.95 22.01
CA TYR A 567 -9.87 15.66 21.31
C TYR A 567 -10.28 15.79 19.82
N VAL A 568 -10.61 17.00 19.35
CA VAL A 568 -10.95 17.28 17.93
C VAL A 568 -9.80 17.92 17.14
N LEU A 569 -8.67 18.14 17.79
CA LEU A 569 -7.44 18.59 17.15
C LEU A 569 -6.47 17.42 17.05
N SER A 570 -6.58 16.59 15.99
CA SER A 570 -5.35 16.01 15.50
C SER A 570 -4.54 17.13 14.86
N VAL A 571 -3.40 17.40 15.48
CA VAL A 571 -2.39 18.41 15.17
C VAL A 571 -2.83 19.85 15.54
N ARG A 572 -2.58 20.24 16.81
CA ARG A 572 -1.78 21.47 16.94
C ARG A 572 -0.51 21.19 16.15
N GLU A 573 -0.16 22.03 15.19
CA GLU A 573 1.23 22.16 14.73
C GLU A 573 2.05 22.68 15.91
N GLY A 574 2.10 21.91 17.00
CA GLY A 574 3.04 22.08 18.07
C GLY A 574 4.27 21.36 17.56
N ASN A 575 5.34 22.13 17.33
CA ASN A 575 6.71 21.68 17.08
C ASN A 575 6.87 20.20 17.37
N VAL A 576 7.08 19.42 16.31
CA VAL A 576 7.44 18.00 16.38
C VAL A 576 8.54 17.88 17.43
N ARG A 577 8.18 17.40 18.62
CA ARG A 577 9.16 17.06 19.63
C ARG A 577 9.73 15.73 19.19
N SER A 578 10.90 15.78 18.58
CA SER A 578 11.64 14.56 18.29
C SER A 578 11.91 13.82 19.59
N SER A 579 11.69 12.51 19.60
CA SER A 579 11.91 11.67 20.77
C SER A 579 13.40 11.49 21.10
N THR A 580 14.30 11.96 20.23
CA THR A 580 15.75 11.79 20.33
C THR A 580 16.46 13.00 19.72
N SER A 581 17.45 13.56 20.41
CA SER A 581 18.34 14.55 19.81
C SER A 581 19.35 13.85 18.87
N ALA A 582 19.31 14.10 17.56
CA ALA A 582 20.21 13.46 16.57
C ALA A 582 20.18 14.12 15.18
N ILE A 583 21.22 13.90 14.36
CA ILE A 583 21.21 14.25 12.92
C ILE A 583 20.25 13.31 12.19
N THR A 584 19.20 13.88 11.60
CA THR A 584 18.18 13.14 10.85
C THR A 584 18.61 12.91 9.40
N SER A 585 19.19 13.90 8.71
CA SER A 585 19.66 13.73 7.33
C SER A 585 20.86 14.62 6.95
N LEU A 586 21.64 14.15 5.98
CA LEU A 586 22.62 14.92 5.22
C LEU A 586 22.28 14.75 3.74
N THR A 587 21.81 15.81 3.07
CA THR A 587 21.31 15.71 1.69
C THR A 587 21.69 16.93 0.86
N PRO A 588 22.21 16.76 -0.37
CA PRO A 588 22.55 15.49 -1.03
C PRO A 588 23.77 14.78 -0.40
N ASN A 589 23.86 13.46 -0.57
CA ASN A 589 25.04 12.65 -0.22
C ASN A 589 25.15 11.49 -1.24
N PRO A 590 26.10 11.50 -2.19
CA PRO A 590 27.25 12.41 -2.27
C PRO A 590 26.89 13.87 -2.56
N ALA A 591 27.65 14.79 -1.99
CA ALA A 591 27.48 16.24 -2.12
C ALA A 591 28.46 16.82 -3.14
N THR A 592 27.96 17.66 -4.05
CA THR A 592 28.76 18.28 -5.12
C THR A 592 28.94 19.79 -4.92
N GLU A 593 27.96 20.46 -4.32
CA GLU A 593 27.96 21.92 -4.11
C GLU A 593 27.72 22.29 -2.65
N GLU A 594 26.71 21.68 -2.02
CA GLU A 594 26.33 21.92 -0.64
C GLU A 594 25.73 20.67 0.01
N VAL A 595 25.61 20.70 1.35
CA VAL A 595 24.92 19.69 2.15
C VAL A 595 23.90 20.38 3.04
N THR A 596 22.62 20.04 2.89
CA THR A 596 21.61 20.35 3.90
C THR A 596 21.73 19.36 5.07
N ILE A 597 21.96 19.88 6.26
CA ILE A 597 22.05 19.15 7.52
C ILE A 597 20.73 19.34 8.27
N ARG A 598 20.02 18.25 8.53
CA ARG A 598 18.84 18.27 9.40
C ARG A 598 19.14 17.51 10.68
N TYR A 599 18.76 18.08 11.82
CA TYR A 599 18.87 17.45 13.13
C TYR A 599 17.71 17.87 14.00
N ASP A 600 17.39 17.03 14.97
CA ASP A 600 16.37 17.33 15.97
C ASP A 600 16.98 17.45 17.36
N LEU A 601 16.31 18.21 18.24
CA LEU A 601 16.59 18.33 19.66
C LEU A 601 15.35 17.96 20.48
N GLN A 602 15.50 17.04 21.42
CA GLN A 602 14.44 16.59 22.32
C GLN A 602 14.09 17.64 23.38
N GLN A 603 15.09 18.38 23.86
CA GLN A 603 14.96 19.42 24.86
C GLN A 603 15.81 20.64 24.48
N ALA A 604 15.56 21.78 25.13
CA ALA A 604 16.36 22.97 24.92
C ALA A 604 17.74 22.80 25.57
N GLU A 605 18.80 22.83 24.77
CA GLU A 605 20.18 22.61 25.21
C GLU A 605 21.16 23.43 24.35
N ASN A 606 22.38 23.64 24.85
CA ASN A 606 23.45 24.19 24.02
C ASN A 606 23.94 23.12 23.05
N ILE A 607 24.08 23.48 21.77
CA ILE A 607 24.59 22.60 20.74
C ILE A 607 25.85 23.18 20.07
N LEU A 608 26.67 22.28 19.56
CA LEU A 608 27.81 22.57 18.70
C LEU A 608 27.75 21.65 17.48
N LEU A 609 27.53 22.24 16.30
CA LEU A 609 27.45 21.56 15.01
C LEU A 609 28.74 21.81 14.21
N GLU A 610 29.49 20.75 13.97
CA GLU A 610 30.84 20.79 13.39
C GLU A 610 31.00 19.79 12.25
N VAL A 611 31.92 20.10 11.34
CA VAL A 611 32.35 19.21 10.28
C VAL A 611 33.81 18.83 10.50
N TYR A 612 34.11 17.55 10.32
CA TYR A 612 35.44 16.97 10.49
C TYR A 612 35.93 16.31 9.19
N ASP A 613 37.22 16.36 8.94
CA ASP A 613 37.86 15.55 7.90
C ASP A 613 38.08 14.10 8.37
N ASN A 614 38.56 13.25 7.46
CA ASN A 614 38.86 11.84 7.77
C ASN A 614 40.01 11.63 8.78
N ARG A 615 40.74 12.69 9.15
CA ARG A 615 41.78 12.68 10.20
C ARG A 615 41.25 13.21 11.53
N GLY A 616 39.96 13.54 11.62
CA GLY A 616 39.32 14.08 12.82
C GLY A 616 39.67 15.55 13.08
N ARG A 617 40.21 16.28 12.09
CA ARG A 617 40.44 17.73 12.22
C ARG A 617 39.15 18.48 11.90
N ILE A 618 38.85 19.51 12.70
CA ILE A 618 37.71 20.39 12.45
C ILE A 618 37.96 21.14 11.13
N VAL A 619 36.99 21.04 10.24
CA VAL A 619 36.94 21.67 8.92
C VAL A 619 36.14 22.96 8.99
N ARG A 620 35.00 22.95 9.69
CA ARG A 620 34.13 24.10 9.87
C ARG A 620 33.18 23.92 11.07
N VAL A 621 32.95 24.99 11.82
CA VAL A 621 31.82 25.11 12.76
C VAL A 621 30.64 25.74 12.02
N ILE A 622 29.48 25.09 12.03
CA ILE A 622 28.29 25.54 11.28
C ILE A 622 27.34 26.30 12.19
N ALA A 623 27.10 25.79 13.40
CA ALA A 623 26.23 26.42 14.38
C ALA A 623 26.73 26.13 15.81
N GLU A 624 26.61 27.12 16.68
CA GLU A 624 26.95 27.01 18.10
C GLU A 624 25.97 27.87 18.92
N GLY A 625 25.45 27.33 20.02
CA GLY A 625 24.67 28.08 21.01
C GLY A 625 23.44 27.33 21.52
N ARG A 626 22.61 28.04 22.31
CA ARG A 626 21.40 27.49 22.89
C ARG A 626 20.30 27.37 21.85
N HIS A 627 19.84 26.16 21.61
CA HIS A 627 18.71 25.85 20.74
C HIS A 627 17.54 25.32 21.58
N GLU A 628 16.31 25.68 21.23
CA GLU A 628 15.10 25.15 21.86
C GLU A 628 14.78 23.73 21.34
N ALA A 629 13.90 22.98 22.02
CA ALA A 629 13.46 21.68 21.52
C ALA A 629 12.75 21.81 20.15
N GLY A 630 13.15 21.04 19.14
CA GLY A 630 12.58 21.08 17.80
C GLY A 630 13.51 20.57 16.71
N SER A 631 13.06 20.68 15.45
CA SER A 631 13.84 20.31 14.26
C SER A 631 14.55 21.51 13.67
N TYR A 632 15.80 21.32 13.28
CA TYR A 632 16.68 22.34 12.73
C TYR A 632 17.17 21.96 11.34
N ARG A 633 17.49 22.98 10.55
CA ARG A 633 18.03 22.86 9.20
C ARG A 633 19.16 23.87 9.03
N ASP A 634 20.37 23.37 8.86
CA ASP A 634 21.58 24.15 8.55
C ASP A 634 22.18 23.68 7.22
N GLU A 635 23.03 24.50 6.62
CA GLU A 635 23.65 24.22 5.32
C GLU A 635 25.17 24.31 5.41
N TRP A 636 25.86 23.43 4.69
CA TRP A 636 27.30 23.48 4.52
C TRP A 636 27.68 23.52 3.04
N GLU A 637 28.15 24.68 2.59
CA GLU A 637 28.59 24.96 1.20
C GLU A 637 29.95 24.33 0.83
N LEU A 638 30.34 23.25 1.53
CA LEU A 638 31.60 22.53 1.29
C LEU A 638 32.86 23.41 1.37
N ILE A 639 32.86 24.46 2.20
CA ILE A 639 34.03 25.31 2.49
C ILE A 639 34.53 25.09 3.93
N ASN A 640 35.83 25.28 4.15
CA ASN A 640 36.48 25.25 5.46
C ASN A 640 36.46 26.63 6.16
N GLU A 641 36.99 26.72 7.38
CA GLU A 641 37.14 27.97 8.17
C GLU A 641 37.89 29.11 7.44
N ALA A 642 38.77 28.78 6.50
CA ALA A 642 39.50 29.77 5.71
C ALA A 642 38.75 30.17 4.42
N ASN A 643 37.46 29.80 4.30
CA ASN A 643 36.59 29.99 3.13
C ASN A 643 37.12 29.34 1.84
N TYR A 644 37.95 28.30 1.97
CA TYR A 644 38.35 27.49 0.84
C TYR A 644 37.47 26.25 0.72
N LEU A 645 37.05 26.00 -0.51
CA LEU A 645 36.35 24.81 -0.96
C LEU A 645 37.15 23.53 -0.61
N VAL A 646 36.53 22.59 0.11
CA VAL A 646 37.16 21.32 0.59
C VAL A 646 37.35 20.29 -0.52
N GLU A 647 38.33 19.38 -0.42
CA GLU A 647 38.62 18.38 -1.47
C GLU A 647 37.59 17.23 -1.51
N SER A 648 37.52 16.49 -2.62
CA SER A 648 36.73 15.25 -2.71
C SER A 648 37.18 14.25 -1.64
N GLY A 649 36.24 13.69 -0.88
CA GLY A 649 36.56 12.81 0.24
C GLY A 649 35.39 12.57 1.18
N ILE A 650 35.62 11.80 2.25
CA ILE A 650 34.63 11.56 3.30
C ILE A 650 34.82 12.59 4.40
N TYR A 651 33.74 13.25 4.77
CA TYR A 651 33.65 14.19 5.89
C TYR A 651 32.62 13.70 6.90
N PHE A 652 32.77 14.12 8.15
CA PHE A 652 31.87 13.75 9.23
C PHE A 652 31.22 15.00 9.81
N VAL A 653 29.89 15.07 9.75
CA VAL A 653 29.10 16.12 10.41
C VAL A 653 28.71 15.60 11.78
N ARG A 654 29.02 16.35 12.83
CA ARG A 654 28.70 16.02 14.21
C ARG A 654 27.94 17.17 14.85
N VAL A 655 26.85 16.85 15.51
CA VAL A 655 26.18 17.73 16.46
C VAL A 655 26.39 17.17 17.87
N THR A 656 26.84 18.03 18.77
CA THR A 656 27.06 17.72 20.19
C THR A 656 26.15 18.60 21.02
N GLY A 657 25.25 18.00 21.78
CA GLY A 657 24.49 18.68 22.83
C GLY A 657 25.02 18.34 24.22
N GLU A 658 24.38 18.87 25.25
CA GLU A 658 24.69 18.55 26.65
C GLU A 658 24.37 17.08 26.96
N SER A 659 23.33 16.53 26.31
CA SER A 659 22.80 15.20 26.58
C SER A 659 23.05 14.16 25.47
N PHE A 660 23.62 14.58 24.33
CA PHE A 660 23.78 13.71 23.17
C PHE A 660 24.97 14.08 22.28
N THR A 661 25.42 13.11 21.48
CA THR A 661 26.33 13.36 20.36
C THR A 661 25.88 12.52 19.19
N SER A 662 25.67 13.13 18.03
CA SER A 662 25.26 12.45 16.81
C SER A 662 26.22 12.81 15.68
N THR A 663 26.78 11.80 15.02
CA THR A 663 27.72 11.98 13.90
C THR A 663 27.23 11.20 12.68
N LYS A 664 27.22 11.83 11.51
CA LYS A 664 26.95 11.18 10.22
C LYS A 664 28.03 11.54 9.21
N SER A 665 28.34 10.61 8.30
CA SER A 665 29.29 10.87 7.21
C SER A 665 28.59 11.40 5.96
N VAL A 666 29.30 12.26 5.24
CA VAL A 666 28.93 12.75 3.90
C VAL A 666 30.11 12.57 2.96
N ILE A 667 29.84 12.07 1.76
CA ILE A 667 30.82 11.94 0.69
C ILE A 667 30.77 13.22 -0.13
N VAL A 668 31.89 13.93 -0.25
CA VAL A 668 32.02 15.07 -1.15
C VAL A 668 32.63 14.61 -2.46
N ARG A 669 31.98 14.93 -3.58
CA ARG A 669 32.43 14.66 -4.95
C ARG A 669 32.50 15.97 -5.73
N ARG A 670 33.71 16.39 -6.09
CA ARG A 670 33.94 17.41 -7.09
C ARG A 670 34.35 16.84 -8.43
#